data_AF-A0A9E2PRL0-F1
#
_entry.id   AF-A0A9E2PRL0-F1
#
_cell.length_a   1.000
_cell.length_b   1.000
_cell.length_c   1.000
_cell.angle_alpha   90.00
_cell.angle_beta   90.00
_cell.angle_gamma   90.00
#
_symmetry.space_group_name_H-M   'P 1'
#
loop_
_entity.id
_entity.type
_entity.pdbx_description
1 polymer ?
#
loop_
_entity_poly.entity_id
_entity_poly.type
_entity_poly.pdbx_seq_one_letter_code
_entity_poly.pdbx_strand_id
1 'polypeptide(L)'
;MNSYQEKRPTLDDKIEGCLVGAAAGARIGFARVVEPERFKAGKPAEMFKVDLRAITKYKPTPNAISIRDTLPLIDVGVRAFLESGGRVTPEQFAELFRNDEGIAYPAFWWDGLHTVQEILREGMNPRISGLGTYPNGLMCAAMPAVGIFHCAHPDYAYLDGVELASVAQTRIGADWAGLCAAAIAAAFDSNATGERIVETVMKIAFQHNKDLFYELDYSLGRAKCADENAFLNAWHHTGGAMSAARENTWIAHNPLNYILPALRRYDKAPYKMMALLVVPPTPMYVCTVSAAIGGAIAGAMHGSKAFPQSWVKLATPAARPWFKLAEVVNRRIRKEAQVIRVTEKLAELPAIGKSLLREKVRGCILAGAIGNAMGSPVEGMMYQAIDKKYPKGITTILDPSRLESEDDNQMAMLLVETYIAREGAPVMARHFGKTWQDKLNRDHFFVFCMGRAYDLIRREWDPRITGHWSVVTGSTVMCMEPVGIYHIGDPEYAAIDAKAISYMYQRGLDMVAATMLAATVAEAFKPEATVESVCDAALAAAPREKMLTFDKRPFKSCRDYIEKCLEIAGKYTDVLAARKELYQKCLLYHMIDPLELWGFSLAMFKIAKGDVRQAAIGGTNIARDSDTIAGRAAMLSGILRGASNVPREWASMFSKESLDKIDRNAERLADLVVKCKLPVLKKRQIIGGENR
;
A
#
# COMPACT_ATOMS: atom_id res chain seq x y z
N MET A 1 -4.31 50.50 -3.12
CA MET A 1 -4.57 49.99 -1.75
C MET A 1 -6.06 49.71 -1.67
N ASN A 2 -6.62 48.51 -1.53
CA ASN A 2 -6.14 47.25 -0.94
C ASN A 2 -6.24 46.09 -1.95
N SER A 3 -5.10 45.46 -2.26
CA SER A 3 -5.08 44.14 -2.90
C SER A 3 -5.39 43.11 -1.81
N TYR A 4 -6.66 42.75 -1.65
CA TYR A 4 -7.00 41.46 -1.06
C TYR A 4 -6.53 40.39 -2.06
N GLN A 5 -5.27 39.98 -1.96
CA GLN A 5 -4.86 38.69 -2.54
C GLN A 5 -5.74 37.64 -1.86
N GLU A 6 -6.65 37.01 -2.61
CA GLU A 6 -7.38 35.85 -2.11
C GLU A 6 -6.38 34.84 -1.56
N LYS A 7 -6.40 34.68 -0.23
CA LYS A 7 -5.50 33.79 0.46
C LYS A 7 -5.75 32.38 -0.07
N ARG A 8 -4.73 31.77 -0.68
CA ARG A 8 -4.81 30.37 -1.15
C ARG A 8 -5.31 29.47 0.01
N PRO A 9 -6.17 28.48 -0.27
CA PRO A 9 -6.71 27.62 0.77
C PRO A 9 -5.59 26.84 1.46
N THR A 10 -5.68 26.71 2.79
CA THR A 10 -4.79 25.85 3.58
C THR A 10 -5.06 24.38 3.29
N LEU A 11 -4.19 23.47 3.77
CA LEU A 11 -4.45 22.03 3.66
C LEU A 11 -5.81 21.66 4.27
N ASP A 12 -6.10 22.16 5.47
CA ASP A 12 -7.38 21.90 6.16
C ASP A 12 -8.57 22.44 5.34
N ASP A 13 -8.47 23.66 4.77
CA ASP A 13 -9.51 24.19 3.87
C ASP A 13 -9.74 23.29 2.65
N LYS A 14 -8.66 22.72 2.09
CA LYS A 14 -8.70 21.80 0.94
C LYS A 14 -9.30 20.44 1.34
N ILE A 15 -9.00 19.93 2.54
CA ILE A 15 -9.57 18.69 3.08
C ILE A 15 -11.07 18.86 3.33
N GLU A 16 -11.48 19.92 4.02
CA GLU A 16 -12.90 20.24 4.22
C GLU A 16 -13.61 20.44 2.87
N GLY A 17 -12.98 21.16 1.95
CA GLY A 17 -13.46 21.34 0.59
C GLY A 17 -13.71 20.01 -0.12
N CYS A 18 -12.74 19.10 -0.08
CA CYS A 18 -12.85 17.77 -0.67
C CYS A 18 -14.06 16.99 -0.10
N LEU A 19 -14.20 16.95 1.23
CA LEU A 19 -15.27 16.22 1.90
C LEU A 19 -16.66 16.84 1.66
N VAL A 20 -16.76 18.17 1.72
CA VAL A 20 -17.99 18.92 1.41
C VAL A 20 -18.38 18.73 -0.06
N GLY A 21 -17.40 18.81 -0.97
CA GLY A 21 -17.61 18.59 -2.40
C GLY A 21 -18.09 17.17 -2.70
N ALA A 22 -17.51 16.16 -2.06
CA ALA A 22 -17.93 14.77 -2.19
C ALA A 22 -19.38 14.56 -1.73
N ALA A 23 -19.73 15.07 -0.54
CA ALA A 23 -21.09 14.97 0.00
C ALA A 23 -22.12 15.76 -0.85
N ALA A 24 -21.76 16.94 -1.33
CA ALA A 24 -22.62 17.73 -2.22
C ALA A 24 -22.86 16.98 -3.54
N GLY A 25 -21.79 16.47 -4.16
CA GLY A 25 -21.86 15.69 -5.39
C GLY A 25 -22.74 14.46 -5.27
N ALA A 26 -22.58 13.66 -4.20
CA ALA A 26 -23.40 12.48 -3.95
C ALA A 26 -24.90 12.84 -3.86
N ARG A 27 -25.25 13.91 -3.13
CA ARG A 27 -26.65 14.32 -2.95
C ARG A 27 -27.26 14.94 -4.22
N ILE A 28 -26.51 15.76 -4.95
CA ILE A 28 -26.97 16.39 -6.20
C ILE A 28 -27.13 15.32 -7.28
N GLY A 29 -26.16 14.42 -7.43
CA GLY A 29 -26.24 13.30 -8.36
C GLY A 29 -27.39 12.36 -8.03
N PHE A 30 -27.63 12.02 -6.76
CA PHE A 30 -28.82 11.26 -6.37
C PHE A 30 -30.11 11.99 -6.75
N ALA A 31 -30.17 13.32 -6.57
CA ALA A 31 -31.32 14.12 -6.93
C ALA A 31 -31.66 14.02 -8.42
N ARG A 32 -30.64 13.96 -9.28
CA ARG A 32 -30.81 13.74 -10.73
C ARG A 32 -31.42 12.39 -11.06
N VAL A 33 -31.14 11.36 -10.28
CA VAL A 33 -31.67 10.01 -10.52
C VAL A 33 -33.15 9.95 -10.14
N VAL A 34 -33.55 10.51 -9.00
CA VAL A 34 -34.94 10.42 -8.52
C VAL A 34 -35.88 11.50 -9.09
N GLU A 35 -35.37 12.66 -9.51
CA GLU A 35 -36.13 13.74 -10.15
C GLU A 35 -35.51 14.13 -11.51
N PRO A 36 -35.46 13.22 -12.50
CA PRO A 36 -34.74 13.42 -13.75
C PRO A 36 -35.25 14.64 -14.55
N GLU A 37 -36.55 14.92 -14.48
CA GLU A 37 -37.20 16.04 -15.17
C GLU A 37 -36.65 17.40 -14.74
N ARG A 38 -36.29 17.57 -13.46
CA ARG A 38 -35.75 18.82 -12.93
C ARG A 38 -34.40 19.18 -13.55
N PHE A 39 -33.69 18.19 -14.04
CA PHE A 39 -32.36 18.33 -14.61
C PHE A 39 -32.37 18.31 -16.14
N LYS A 40 -33.53 18.40 -16.80
CA LYS A 40 -33.57 18.50 -18.26
C LYS A 40 -33.05 19.87 -18.73
N ALA A 41 -32.15 19.83 -19.70
CA ALA A 41 -31.74 20.99 -20.48
C ALA A 41 -32.18 20.78 -21.93
N GLY A 42 -32.94 21.71 -22.51
CA GLY A 42 -33.40 21.62 -23.89
C GLY A 42 -32.29 21.93 -24.89
N LYS A 43 -31.36 22.80 -24.50
CA LYS A 43 -30.19 23.20 -25.30
C LYS A 43 -28.88 23.06 -24.52
N PRO A 44 -27.74 22.86 -25.19
CA PRO A 44 -26.43 22.71 -24.55
C PRO A 44 -26.06 23.86 -23.59
N ALA A 45 -26.32 25.12 -23.98
CA ALA A 45 -26.05 26.28 -23.13
C ALA A 45 -26.94 26.37 -21.87
N GLU A 46 -28.07 25.67 -21.84
CA GLU A 46 -28.98 25.65 -20.69
C GLU A 46 -28.48 24.72 -19.58
N MET A 47 -27.55 23.81 -19.86
CA MET A 47 -27.01 22.89 -18.85
C MET A 47 -26.43 23.62 -17.63
N PHE A 48 -25.81 24.79 -17.85
CA PHE A 48 -25.25 25.61 -16.78
C PHE A 48 -26.27 26.50 -16.06
N LYS A 49 -27.51 26.54 -16.55
CA LYS A 49 -28.62 27.29 -15.93
C LYS A 49 -29.54 26.39 -15.13
N VAL A 50 -29.43 25.08 -15.30
CA VAL A 50 -30.14 24.09 -14.48
C VAL A 50 -29.75 24.30 -13.03
N ASP A 51 -30.76 24.36 -12.18
CA ASP A 51 -30.59 24.57 -10.76
C ASP A 51 -30.17 23.26 -10.07
N LEU A 52 -28.90 23.17 -9.73
CA LEU A 52 -28.28 22.02 -9.09
C LEU A 52 -28.59 21.99 -7.59
N ARG A 53 -29.86 21.91 -7.23
CA ARG A 53 -30.30 21.62 -5.86
C ARG A 53 -30.33 20.11 -5.64
N ALA A 54 -30.03 19.66 -4.43
CA ALA A 54 -30.28 18.29 -4.02
C ALA A 54 -31.73 18.11 -3.53
N ILE A 55 -32.12 16.87 -3.28
CA ILE A 55 -33.39 16.56 -2.62
C ILE A 55 -33.14 16.36 -1.13
N THR A 56 -33.99 16.99 -0.33
CA THR A 56 -33.93 16.91 1.14
C THR A 56 -34.99 15.98 1.72
N LYS A 57 -35.97 15.56 0.92
CA LYS A 57 -37.06 14.66 1.30
C LYS A 57 -37.36 13.69 0.16
N TYR A 58 -36.65 12.58 0.11
CA TYR A 58 -37.00 11.44 -0.74
C TYR A 58 -37.76 10.42 0.12
N LYS A 59 -38.92 9.97 -0.35
CA LYS A 59 -39.69 8.90 0.29
C LYS A 59 -39.57 7.64 -0.58
N PRO A 60 -38.75 6.66 -0.19
CA PRO A 60 -38.68 5.40 -0.92
C PRO A 60 -40.03 4.71 -0.91
N THR A 61 -40.37 4.04 -2.01
CA THR A 61 -41.52 3.13 -2.04
C THR A 61 -41.18 1.92 -1.15
N PRO A 62 -41.97 1.63 -0.09
CA PRO A 62 -41.72 0.46 0.75
C PRO A 62 -41.61 -0.81 -0.08
N ASN A 63 -40.62 -1.66 0.22
CA ASN A 63 -40.36 -2.93 -0.47
C ASN A 63 -40.02 -2.85 -1.97
N ALA A 64 -39.81 -1.65 -2.52
CA ALA A 64 -39.43 -1.44 -3.92
C ALA A 64 -38.34 -0.36 -4.02
N ILE A 65 -37.25 -0.59 -3.29
CA ILE A 65 -36.14 0.37 -3.18
C ILE A 65 -35.04 -0.05 -4.14
N SER A 66 -34.92 0.67 -5.25
CA SER A 66 -33.86 0.39 -6.22
C SER A 66 -32.57 1.15 -5.92
N ILE A 67 -32.68 2.38 -5.39
CA ILE A 67 -31.56 3.32 -5.34
C ILE A 67 -31.35 4.02 -3.99
N ARG A 68 -30.10 4.44 -3.76
CA ARG A 68 -29.68 5.30 -2.63
C ARG A 68 -28.56 6.25 -3.06
N ASP A 69 -28.41 7.37 -2.35
CA ASP A 69 -27.22 8.22 -2.52
C ASP A 69 -25.94 7.49 -2.08
N THR A 70 -24.79 7.89 -2.62
CA THR A 70 -23.50 7.25 -2.32
C THR A 70 -22.84 7.79 -1.04
N LEU A 71 -23.59 8.52 -0.20
CA LEU A 71 -23.06 9.10 1.04
C LEU A 71 -22.54 8.03 2.03
N PRO A 72 -23.20 6.87 2.22
CA PRO A 72 -22.67 5.79 3.06
C PRO A 72 -21.31 5.26 2.61
N LEU A 73 -21.04 5.23 1.30
CA LEU A 73 -19.76 4.78 0.75
C LEU A 73 -18.64 5.77 1.05
N ILE A 74 -18.91 7.07 0.97
CA ILE A 74 -17.97 8.11 1.41
C ILE A 74 -17.71 7.97 2.91
N ASP A 75 -18.78 7.81 3.69
CA ASP A 75 -18.72 7.73 5.16
C ASP A 75 -17.89 6.54 5.66
N VAL A 76 -18.12 5.32 5.14
CA VAL A 76 -17.34 4.14 5.53
C VAL A 76 -15.87 4.28 5.14
N GLY A 77 -15.58 4.90 3.99
CA GLY A 77 -14.23 5.25 3.55
C GLY A 77 -13.52 6.19 4.55
N VAL A 78 -14.20 7.24 4.99
CA VAL A 78 -13.65 8.19 5.96
C VAL A 78 -13.49 7.55 7.34
N ARG A 79 -14.51 6.85 7.84
CA ARG A 79 -14.46 6.22 9.18
C ARG A 79 -13.31 5.24 9.31
N ALA A 80 -12.99 4.50 8.24
CA ALA A 80 -11.84 3.61 8.25
C ALA A 80 -10.52 4.32 8.61
N PHE A 81 -10.28 5.52 8.09
CA PHE A 81 -9.10 6.32 8.44
C PHE A 81 -9.20 6.97 9.83
N LEU A 82 -10.40 7.35 10.25
CA LEU A 82 -10.61 7.92 11.59
C LEU A 82 -10.38 6.87 12.69
N GLU A 83 -10.87 5.65 12.49
CA GLU A 83 -10.74 4.55 13.46
C GLU A 83 -9.33 3.96 13.46
N SER A 84 -8.67 3.85 12.31
CA SER A 84 -7.27 3.41 12.25
C SER A 84 -6.32 4.46 12.85
N GLY A 85 -6.69 5.76 12.76
CA GLY A 85 -5.84 6.88 13.12
C GLY A 85 -4.59 7.02 12.22
N GLY A 86 -4.59 6.36 11.05
CA GLY A 86 -3.42 6.24 10.17
C GLY A 86 -3.76 5.58 8.83
N ARG A 87 -2.77 4.92 8.21
CA ARG A 87 -2.97 4.23 6.94
C ARG A 87 -3.83 2.99 7.15
N VAL A 88 -4.83 2.78 6.28
CA VAL A 88 -5.82 1.70 6.42
C VAL A 88 -5.41 0.48 5.62
N THR A 89 -5.55 -0.72 6.19
CA THR A 89 -5.39 -2.00 5.45
C THR A 89 -6.74 -2.57 4.98
N PRO A 90 -6.75 -3.50 3.99
CA PRO A 90 -7.97 -4.19 3.57
C PRO A 90 -8.71 -4.87 4.72
N GLU A 91 -7.98 -5.43 5.70
CA GLU A 91 -8.61 -6.10 6.85
C GLU A 91 -9.31 -5.10 7.78
N GLN A 92 -8.72 -3.93 8.03
CA GLN A 92 -9.34 -2.87 8.83
C GLN A 92 -10.56 -2.27 8.12
N PHE A 93 -10.47 -2.03 6.82
CA PHE A 93 -11.59 -1.53 6.03
C PHE A 93 -12.75 -2.54 6.00
N ALA A 94 -12.45 -3.83 5.82
CA ALA A 94 -13.46 -4.88 5.79
C ALA A 94 -14.18 -5.07 7.13
N GLU A 95 -13.48 -4.90 8.25
CA GLU A 95 -14.11 -4.98 9.58
C GLU A 95 -15.26 -3.97 9.71
N LEU A 96 -15.03 -2.74 9.25
CA LEU A 96 -16.07 -1.70 9.21
C LEU A 96 -17.13 -1.98 8.15
N PHE A 97 -16.70 -2.30 6.94
CA PHE A 97 -17.59 -2.54 5.80
C PHE A 97 -18.59 -3.66 6.10
N ARG A 98 -18.14 -4.75 6.74
CA ARG A 98 -18.93 -5.96 7.05
C ARG A 98 -20.23 -5.66 7.81
N ASN A 99 -20.21 -4.69 8.72
CA ASN A 99 -21.35 -4.40 9.61
C ASN A 99 -21.93 -3.00 9.38
N ASP A 100 -21.59 -2.37 8.26
CA ASP A 100 -22.07 -1.03 7.98
C ASP A 100 -23.57 -0.98 7.65
N GLU A 101 -24.36 -0.32 8.50
CA GLU A 101 -25.81 -0.16 8.30
C GLU A 101 -26.15 0.70 7.07
N GLY A 102 -25.27 1.65 6.73
CA GLY A 102 -25.47 2.52 5.59
C GLY A 102 -25.34 1.74 4.27
N ILE A 103 -24.34 0.86 4.17
CA ILE A 103 -24.15 -0.08 3.06
C ILE A 103 -25.23 -1.16 3.04
N ALA A 104 -25.69 -1.65 4.20
CA ALA A 104 -26.74 -2.66 4.31
C ALA A 104 -28.15 -2.16 3.96
N TYR A 105 -28.30 -0.89 3.56
CA TYR A 105 -29.59 -0.37 3.13
C TYR A 105 -30.09 -1.11 1.89
N PRO A 106 -31.37 -1.51 1.82
CA PRO A 106 -31.88 -2.42 0.79
C PRO A 106 -32.07 -1.76 -0.58
N ALA A 107 -31.02 -1.14 -1.13
CA ALA A 107 -30.98 -0.65 -2.49
C ALA A 107 -30.60 -1.82 -3.41
N PHE A 108 -31.52 -2.25 -4.27
CA PHE A 108 -31.30 -3.36 -5.21
C PHE A 108 -29.96 -3.27 -5.98
N TRP A 109 -29.59 -2.07 -6.44
CA TRP A 109 -28.35 -1.88 -7.20
C TRP A 109 -27.06 -1.97 -6.35
N TRP A 110 -27.17 -2.17 -5.03
CA TRP A 110 -26.05 -2.40 -4.12
C TRP A 110 -25.93 -3.87 -3.71
N ASP A 111 -26.70 -4.80 -4.31
CA ASP A 111 -26.67 -6.22 -3.93
C ASP A 111 -25.28 -6.86 -4.02
N GLY A 112 -24.42 -6.40 -4.94
CA GLY A 112 -23.02 -6.83 -4.97
C GLY A 112 -22.25 -6.46 -3.68
N LEU A 113 -22.56 -5.33 -3.05
CA LEU A 113 -22.00 -4.92 -1.76
C LEU A 113 -22.65 -5.70 -0.60
N HIS A 114 -23.95 -5.97 -0.68
CA HIS A 114 -24.67 -6.79 0.31
C HIS A 114 -24.08 -8.20 0.38
N THR A 115 -23.89 -8.85 -0.78
CA THR A 115 -23.21 -10.16 -0.85
C THR A 115 -21.82 -10.11 -0.25
N VAL A 116 -21.05 -9.03 -0.49
CA VAL A 116 -19.74 -8.86 0.14
C VAL A 116 -19.85 -8.76 1.67
N GLN A 117 -20.84 -8.03 2.21
CA GLN A 117 -21.08 -8.00 3.65
C GLN A 117 -21.41 -9.39 4.21
N GLU A 118 -22.25 -10.15 3.52
CA GLU A 118 -22.65 -11.51 3.92
C GLU A 118 -21.45 -12.45 3.99
N ILE A 119 -20.66 -12.57 2.90
CA ILE A 119 -19.50 -13.48 2.89
C ILE A 119 -18.40 -13.04 3.88
N LEU A 120 -18.26 -11.74 4.16
CA LEU A 120 -17.37 -11.26 5.21
C LEU A 120 -17.86 -11.69 6.61
N ARG A 121 -19.19 -11.72 6.85
CA ARG A 121 -19.79 -12.25 8.09
C ARG A 121 -19.64 -13.77 8.19
N GLU A 122 -19.64 -14.47 7.06
CA GLU A 122 -19.33 -15.90 6.98
C GLU A 122 -17.85 -16.23 7.23
N GLY A 123 -16.97 -15.22 7.24
CA GLY A 123 -15.54 -15.36 7.54
C GLY A 123 -14.63 -15.37 6.31
N MET A 124 -15.12 -14.94 5.14
CA MET A 124 -14.30 -14.76 3.94
C MET A 124 -13.13 -13.80 4.22
N ASN A 125 -11.95 -14.13 3.68
CA ASN A 125 -10.79 -13.26 3.82
C ASN A 125 -11.01 -11.95 3.03
N PRO A 126 -10.83 -10.76 3.65
CA PRO A 126 -11.02 -9.45 3.03
C PRO A 126 -10.31 -9.23 1.70
N ARG A 127 -9.17 -9.89 1.48
CA ARG A 127 -8.37 -9.70 0.26
C ARG A 127 -8.93 -10.45 -0.95
N ILE A 128 -9.89 -11.34 -0.74
CA ILE A 128 -10.56 -12.10 -1.80
C ILE A 128 -12.09 -11.97 -1.77
N SER A 129 -12.67 -11.24 -0.80
CA SER A 129 -14.12 -11.05 -0.71
C SER A 129 -14.71 -10.28 -1.90
N GLY A 130 -13.92 -9.42 -2.54
CA GLY A 130 -14.36 -8.76 -3.78
C GLY A 130 -14.40 -9.68 -5.00
N LEU A 131 -13.82 -10.90 -4.94
CA LEU A 131 -13.82 -11.83 -6.07
C LEU A 131 -15.22 -12.33 -6.39
N GLY A 132 -15.56 -12.31 -7.68
CA GLY A 132 -16.90 -12.69 -8.17
C GLY A 132 -17.87 -11.51 -8.28
N THR A 133 -17.54 -10.35 -7.72
CA THR A 133 -18.32 -9.12 -7.95
C THR A 133 -18.11 -8.60 -9.38
N TYR A 134 -19.22 -8.23 -10.02
CA TYR A 134 -19.15 -7.58 -11.33
C TYR A 134 -18.51 -6.19 -11.18
N PRO A 135 -17.49 -5.83 -12.00
CA PRO A 135 -16.82 -4.54 -11.88
C PRO A 135 -17.79 -3.36 -12.02
N ASN A 136 -17.75 -2.44 -11.06
CA ASN A 136 -18.55 -1.23 -11.07
C ASN A 136 -17.87 -0.08 -10.29
N GLY A 137 -18.34 1.14 -10.54
CA GLY A 137 -17.80 2.37 -9.95
C GLY A 137 -18.23 2.68 -8.52
N LEU A 138 -19.07 1.88 -7.85
CA LEU A 138 -19.61 2.24 -6.53
C LEU A 138 -18.50 2.49 -5.51
N MET A 139 -17.49 1.62 -5.46
CA MET A 139 -16.37 1.76 -4.52
C MET A 139 -15.47 2.97 -4.82
N CYS A 140 -15.59 3.60 -5.99
CA CYS A 140 -14.91 4.87 -6.23
C CYS A 140 -15.39 5.93 -5.23
N ALA A 141 -16.66 5.92 -4.81
CA ALA A 141 -17.20 6.89 -3.86
C ALA A 141 -16.54 6.82 -2.46
N ALA A 142 -15.89 5.71 -2.10
CA ALA A 142 -15.15 5.58 -0.84
C ALA A 142 -13.74 6.21 -0.87
N MET A 143 -13.27 6.64 -2.06
CA MET A 143 -11.90 7.09 -2.28
C MET A 143 -11.51 8.50 -1.82
N PRO A 144 -12.43 9.44 -1.47
CA PRO A 144 -12.02 10.76 -0.98
C PRO A 144 -11.03 10.70 0.18
N ALA A 145 -11.26 9.80 1.16
CA ALA A 145 -10.38 9.67 2.32
C ALA A 145 -8.98 9.16 1.94
N VAL A 146 -8.88 8.23 0.99
CA VAL A 146 -7.60 7.71 0.46
C VAL A 146 -6.81 8.82 -0.23
N GLY A 147 -7.48 9.60 -1.10
CA GLY A 147 -6.85 10.73 -1.79
C GLY A 147 -6.42 11.85 -0.84
N ILE A 148 -7.21 12.13 0.20
CA ILE A 148 -6.88 13.09 1.26
C ILE A 148 -5.65 12.63 2.04
N PHE A 149 -5.62 11.39 2.52
CA PHE A 149 -4.49 10.87 3.31
C PHE A 149 -3.17 10.88 2.53
N HIS A 150 -3.25 10.56 1.24
CA HIS A 150 -2.15 10.61 0.29
C HIS A 150 -2.07 11.94 -0.48
N CYS A 151 -2.50 13.06 0.11
CA CYS A 151 -2.44 14.39 -0.53
C CYS A 151 -1.10 14.66 -1.24
N ALA A 152 -1.15 15.00 -2.53
CA ALA A 152 0.00 15.20 -3.41
C ALA A 152 0.96 13.99 -3.60
N HIS A 153 0.51 12.78 -3.25
CA HIS A 153 1.20 11.50 -3.52
C HIS A 153 0.29 10.53 -4.30
N PRO A 154 0.01 10.80 -5.58
CA PRO A 154 -0.96 10.05 -6.36
C PRO A 154 -0.60 8.57 -6.56
N ASP A 155 0.70 8.21 -6.65
CA ASP A 155 1.11 6.80 -6.77
C ASP A 155 0.67 5.95 -5.56
N TYR A 156 0.89 6.42 -4.32
CA TYR A 156 0.44 5.69 -3.13
C TYR A 156 -1.08 5.70 -2.98
N ALA A 157 -1.74 6.81 -3.36
CA ALA A 157 -3.19 6.89 -3.38
C ALA A 157 -3.80 5.82 -4.30
N TYR A 158 -3.19 5.58 -5.46
CA TYR A 158 -3.59 4.51 -6.37
C TYR A 158 -3.46 3.14 -5.73
N LEU A 159 -2.28 2.80 -5.18
CA LEU A 159 -2.05 1.47 -4.59
C LEU A 159 -3.02 1.17 -3.44
N ASP A 160 -3.19 2.12 -2.51
CA ASP A 160 -4.10 1.94 -1.38
C ASP A 160 -5.56 1.93 -1.82
N GLY A 161 -5.93 2.76 -2.81
CA GLY A 161 -7.28 2.74 -3.37
C GLY A 161 -7.62 1.38 -4.00
N VAL A 162 -6.67 0.76 -4.71
CA VAL A 162 -6.83 -0.61 -5.25
C VAL A 162 -6.97 -1.63 -4.12
N GLU A 163 -6.09 -1.59 -3.11
CA GLU A 163 -6.11 -2.54 -1.98
C GLU A 163 -7.44 -2.47 -1.22
N LEU A 164 -7.92 -1.27 -0.87
CA LEU A 164 -9.17 -1.10 -0.11
C LEU A 164 -10.41 -1.43 -0.96
N ALA A 165 -10.46 -0.96 -2.20
CA ALA A 165 -11.61 -1.26 -3.07
C ALA A 165 -11.74 -2.76 -3.37
N SER A 166 -10.64 -3.51 -3.33
CA SER A 166 -10.65 -4.95 -3.59
C SER A 166 -11.35 -5.80 -2.54
N VAL A 167 -11.68 -5.21 -1.38
CA VAL A 167 -12.59 -5.83 -0.41
C VAL A 167 -13.95 -6.10 -1.03
N ALA A 168 -14.41 -5.25 -1.96
CA ALA A 168 -15.74 -5.32 -2.55
C ALA A 168 -15.77 -5.28 -4.09
N GLN A 169 -14.61 -5.22 -4.75
CA GLN A 169 -14.50 -5.13 -6.22
C GLN A 169 -13.42 -6.04 -6.78
N THR A 170 -13.65 -6.53 -8.00
CA THR A 170 -12.64 -7.23 -8.79
C THR A 170 -11.66 -6.27 -9.46
N ARG A 171 -10.57 -6.83 -10.03
CA ARG A 171 -9.40 -6.16 -10.63
C ARG A 171 -9.69 -4.76 -11.19
N ILE A 172 -10.55 -4.66 -12.21
CA ILE A 172 -10.77 -3.41 -12.94
C ILE A 172 -11.60 -2.38 -12.14
N GLY A 173 -12.60 -2.82 -11.37
CA GLY A 173 -13.37 -1.92 -10.49
C GLY A 173 -12.49 -1.34 -9.38
N ALA A 174 -11.56 -2.14 -8.85
CA ALA A 174 -10.57 -1.66 -7.90
C ALA A 174 -9.56 -0.67 -8.54
N ASP A 175 -9.16 -0.89 -9.80
CA ASP A 175 -8.32 0.05 -10.55
C ASP A 175 -9.00 1.41 -10.76
N TRP A 176 -10.30 1.41 -11.07
CA TRP A 176 -11.09 2.65 -11.18
C TRP A 176 -11.08 3.45 -9.87
N ALA A 177 -11.28 2.76 -8.75
CA ALA A 177 -11.23 3.37 -7.43
C ALA A 177 -9.83 3.91 -7.10
N GLY A 178 -8.78 3.12 -7.37
CA GLY A 178 -7.39 3.58 -7.25
C GLY A 178 -7.10 4.85 -8.04
N LEU A 179 -7.52 4.92 -9.30
CA LEU A 179 -7.32 6.13 -10.12
C LEU A 179 -8.15 7.32 -9.62
N CYS A 180 -9.33 7.10 -9.05
CA CYS A 180 -10.09 8.17 -8.39
C CYS A 180 -9.35 8.72 -7.17
N ALA A 181 -8.79 7.85 -6.32
CA ALA A 181 -7.96 8.25 -5.20
C ALA A 181 -6.72 9.03 -5.67
N ALA A 182 -6.06 8.60 -6.74
CA ALA A 182 -4.92 9.28 -7.34
C ALA A 182 -5.28 10.66 -7.90
N ALA A 183 -6.43 10.80 -8.56
CA ALA A 183 -6.92 12.08 -9.07
C ALA A 183 -7.18 13.08 -7.92
N ILE A 184 -7.81 12.61 -6.83
CA ILE A 184 -8.05 13.42 -5.63
C ILE A 184 -6.71 13.80 -4.97
N ALA A 185 -5.78 12.86 -4.81
CA ALA A 185 -4.45 13.14 -4.27
C ALA A 185 -3.69 14.17 -5.10
N ALA A 186 -3.74 14.08 -6.44
CA ALA A 186 -3.11 15.04 -7.34
C ALA A 186 -3.70 16.46 -7.21
N ALA A 187 -4.99 16.58 -6.91
CA ALA A 187 -5.66 17.86 -6.71
C ALA A 187 -5.14 18.67 -5.50
N PHE A 188 -4.51 18.00 -4.51
CA PHE A 188 -3.90 18.68 -3.38
C PHE A 188 -2.58 19.39 -3.71
N ASP A 189 -1.96 19.10 -4.86
CA ASP A 189 -0.77 19.81 -5.32
C ASP A 189 -1.02 21.33 -5.40
N SER A 190 -0.06 22.14 -4.95
CA SER A 190 -0.13 23.61 -5.01
C SER A 190 -0.20 24.15 -6.44
N ASN A 191 0.29 23.39 -7.41
CA ASN A 191 0.28 23.71 -8.83
C ASN A 191 -0.69 22.80 -9.62
N ALA A 192 -1.67 22.20 -8.95
CA ALA A 192 -2.70 21.41 -9.60
C ALA A 192 -3.48 22.24 -10.62
N THR A 193 -3.65 21.68 -11.82
CA THR A 193 -4.57 22.16 -12.86
C THR A 193 -5.31 20.94 -13.40
N GLY A 194 -6.44 21.15 -14.07
CA GLY A 194 -7.18 20.05 -14.67
C GLY A 194 -6.31 19.21 -15.61
N GLU A 195 -5.49 19.86 -16.44
CA GLU A 195 -4.54 19.19 -17.34
C GLU A 195 -3.54 18.30 -16.58
N ARG A 196 -2.88 18.85 -15.55
CA ARG A 196 -1.86 18.09 -14.79
C ARG A 196 -2.44 16.91 -14.03
N ILE A 197 -3.67 17.03 -13.52
CA ILE A 197 -4.37 15.92 -12.87
C ILE A 197 -4.65 14.82 -13.91
N VAL A 198 -5.14 15.19 -15.10
CA VAL A 198 -5.36 14.24 -16.21
C VAL A 198 -4.05 13.54 -16.60
N GLU A 199 -2.97 14.29 -16.83
CA GLU A 199 -1.65 13.73 -17.16
C GLU A 199 -1.16 12.73 -16.09
N THR A 200 -1.35 13.07 -14.82
CA THR A 200 -0.97 12.22 -13.68
C THR A 200 -1.77 10.92 -13.68
N VAL A 201 -3.08 11.00 -13.83
CA VAL A 201 -3.97 9.82 -13.86
C VAL A 201 -3.64 8.93 -15.06
N MET A 202 -3.42 9.52 -16.24
CA MET A 202 -3.04 8.78 -17.45
C MET A 202 -1.68 8.10 -17.30
N LYS A 203 -0.69 8.76 -16.68
CA LYS A 203 0.61 8.14 -16.39
C LYS A 203 0.45 6.91 -15.48
N ILE A 204 -0.32 7.03 -14.41
CA ILE A 204 -0.56 5.91 -13.46
C ILE A 204 -1.31 4.78 -14.19
N ALA A 205 -2.37 5.10 -14.93
CA ALA A 205 -3.09 4.10 -15.73
C ALA A 205 -2.14 3.35 -16.69
N PHE A 206 -1.29 4.06 -17.42
CA PHE A 206 -0.33 3.45 -18.36
C PHE A 206 0.64 2.50 -17.66
N GLN A 207 1.09 2.85 -16.46
CA GLN A 207 2.06 2.06 -15.69
C GLN A 207 1.44 0.78 -15.08
N HIS A 208 0.16 0.82 -14.70
CA HIS A 208 -0.44 -0.25 -13.90
C HIS A 208 -1.50 -1.08 -14.65
N ASN A 209 -2.21 -0.47 -15.61
CA ASN A 209 -3.26 -1.12 -16.39
C ASN A 209 -3.42 -0.44 -17.77
N LYS A 210 -2.75 -1.00 -18.78
CA LYS A 210 -2.73 -0.42 -20.15
C LYS A 210 -4.11 -0.39 -20.81
N ASP A 211 -4.96 -1.39 -20.57
CA ASP A 211 -6.31 -1.42 -21.14
C ASP A 211 -7.13 -0.24 -20.60
N LEU A 212 -7.02 0.01 -19.30
CA LEU A 212 -7.65 1.17 -18.66
C LEU A 212 -7.07 2.50 -19.16
N PHE A 213 -5.77 2.57 -19.45
CA PHE A 213 -5.19 3.73 -20.10
C PHE A 213 -5.82 3.99 -21.47
N TYR A 214 -5.96 2.97 -22.32
CA TYR A 214 -6.56 3.13 -23.65
C TYR A 214 -8.06 3.46 -23.58
N GLU A 215 -8.77 2.91 -22.60
CA GLU A 215 -10.17 3.30 -22.31
C GLU A 215 -10.26 4.80 -22.02
N LEU A 216 -9.46 5.31 -21.07
CA LEU A 216 -9.47 6.72 -20.69
C LEU A 216 -8.96 7.64 -21.81
N ASP A 217 -7.94 7.23 -22.56
CA ASP A 217 -7.39 8.00 -23.68
C ASP A 217 -8.43 8.16 -24.79
N TYR A 218 -9.20 7.10 -25.07
CA TYR A 218 -10.30 7.15 -26.02
C TYR A 218 -11.36 8.17 -25.60
N SER A 219 -11.77 8.18 -24.32
CA SER A 219 -12.69 9.16 -23.74
C SER A 219 -12.19 10.59 -23.91
N LEU A 220 -10.91 10.82 -23.57
CA LEU A 220 -10.27 12.13 -23.70
C LEU A 220 -10.16 12.58 -25.16
N GLY A 221 -9.84 11.65 -26.08
CA GLY A 221 -9.76 11.90 -27.51
C GLY A 221 -11.09 12.31 -28.12
N ARG A 222 -12.19 11.62 -27.77
CA ARG A 222 -13.55 11.98 -28.21
C ARG A 222 -14.01 13.33 -27.66
N ALA A 223 -13.56 13.67 -26.47
CA ALA A 223 -13.82 14.97 -25.90
C ALA A 223 -12.99 16.09 -26.56
N LYS A 224 -12.03 15.81 -27.47
CA LYS A 224 -11.36 16.87 -28.25
C LYS A 224 -12.31 17.36 -29.34
N CYS A 225 -12.83 18.56 -29.17
CA CYS A 225 -13.72 19.22 -30.13
C CYS A 225 -13.06 20.51 -30.63
N ALA A 226 -13.47 20.98 -31.82
CA ALA A 226 -12.90 22.17 -32.45
C ALA A 226 -13.07 23.44 -31.58
N ASP A 227 -14.18 23.54 -30.88
CA ASP A 227 -14.50 24.66 -29.99
C ASP A 227 -15.40 24.24 -28.81
N GLU A 228 -15.71 25.20 -27.93
CA GLU A 228 -16.56 24.99 -26.75
C GLU A 228 -18.00 24.59 -27.13
N ASN A 229 -18.57 25.17 -28.18
CA ASN A 229 -19.94 24.86 -28.60
C ASN A 229 -20.04 23.41 -29.11
N ALA A 230 -19.08 22.97 -29.92
CA ALA A 230 -18.99 21.60 -30.39
C ALA A 230 -18.86 20.61 -29.23
N PHE A 231 -18.05 20.94 -28.22
CA PHE A 231 -17.94 20.14 -26.99
C PHE A 231 -19.26 20.06 -26.24
N LEU A 232 -19.91 21.20 -25.96
CA LEU A 232 -21.17 21.23 -25.20
C LEU A 232 -22.30 20.54 -25.95
N ASN A 233 -22.38 20.70 -27.27
CA ASN A 233 -23.36 20.00 -28.11
C ASN A 233 -23.17 18.49 -28.02
N ALA A 234 -21.94 18.00 -28.19
CA ALA A 234 -21.64 16.57 -28.07
C ALA A 234 -21.97 16.06 -26.66
N TRP A 235 -21.52 16.78 -25.62
CA TRP A 235 -21.72 16.38 -24.23
C TRP A 235 -23.19 16.40 -23.80
N HIS A 236 -23.99 17.36 -24.28
CA HIS A 236 -25.42 17.43 -24.03
C HIS A 236 -26.18 16.21 -24.58
N HIS A 237 -25.79 15.73 -25.76
CA HIS A 237 -26.44 14.59 -26.40
C HIS A 237 -25.96 13.23 -25.87
N THR A 238 -24.68 13.10 -25.55
CA THR A 238 -24.10 11.81 -25.15
C THR A 238 -23.91 11.68 -23.64
N GLY A 239 -23.93 12.78 -22.89
CA GLY A 239 -23.54 12.79 -21.48
C GLY A 239 -22.10 12.33 -21.22
N GLY A 240 -21.24 12.41 -22.23
CA GLY A 240 -19.90 11.82 -22.18
C GLY A 240 -19.91 10.29 -22.31
N ALA A 241 -21.08 9.65 -22.43
CA ALA A 241 -21.18 8.22 -22.66
C ALA A 241 -20.62 7.86 -24.04
N MET A 242 -19.73 6.89 -24.05
CA MET A 242 -19.22 6.26 -25.24
C MET A 242 -20.27 5.28 -25.74
N SER A 243 -20.44 5.17 -27.07
CA SER A 243 -21.30 4.19 -27.76
C SER A 243 -21.69 2.99 -26.88
N ALA A 244 -23.00 2.80 -26.68
CA ALA A 244 -23.60 1.73 -25.86
C ALA A 244 -23.15 0.28 -26.23
N ALA A 245 -22.37 0.12 -27.30
CA ALA A 245 -21.94 -1.17 -27.83
C ALA A 245 -20.64 -1.74 -27.21
N ARG A 246 -19.92 -1.01 -26.34
CA ARG A 246 -18.64 -1.50 -25.75
C ARG A 246 -18.61 -1.65 -24.23
N GLU A 247 -19.57 -1.09 -23.50
CA GLU A 247 -19.53 -1.08 -22.03
C GLU A 247 -20.64 -1.98 -21.48
N ASN A 248 -20.27 -3.21 -21.07
CA ASN A 248 -21.18 -4.18 -20.49
C ASN A 248 -21.57 -3.86 -19.02
N THR A 249 -21.11 -2.72 -18.47
CA THR A 249 -21.24 -2.40 -17.04
C THR A 249 -22.50 -1.60 -16.73
N TRP A 250 -23.54 -2.24 -16.18
CA TRP A 250 -24.86 -1.59 -16.05
C TRP A 250 -25.12 -0.87 -14.71
N ILE A 251 -24.30 -1.11 -13.67
CA ILE A 251 -24.58 -0.63 -12.31
C ILE A 251 -23.95 0.75 -12.03
N ALA A 252 -22.65 0.90 -12.31
CA ALA A 252 -21.95 2.18 -12.25
C ALA A 252 -20.69 2.08 -13.14
N HIS A 253 -20.61 2.92 -14.16
CA HIS A 253 -19.45 2.97 -15.06
C HIS A 253 -18.22 3.60 -14.38
N ASN A 254 -17.07 3.49 -15.02
CA ASN A 254 -15.85 4.19 -14.63
C ASN A 254 -16.10 5.71 -14.58
N PRO A 255 -16.09 6.35 -13.39
CA PRO A 255 -16.42 7.77 -13.26
C PRO A 255 -15.40 8.69 -13.94
N LEU A 256 -14.16 8.23 -14.15
CA LEU A 256 -13.10 9.03 -14.75
C LEU A 256 -13.30 9.30 -16.24
N ASN A 257 -14.07 8.46 -16.95
CA ASN A 257 -14.47 8.73 -18.33
C ASN A 257 -15.26 10.05 -18.47
N TYR A 258 -15.94 10.46 -17.40
CA TYR A 258 -16.76 11.67 -17.35
C TYR A 258 -16.00 12.82 -16.68
N ILE A 259 -15.26 12.52 -15.61
CA ILE A 259 -14.55 13.52 -14.81
C ILE A 259 -13.37 14.09 -15.58
N LEU A 260 -12.51 13.27 -16.18
CA LEU A 260 -11.26 13.76 -16.77
C LEU A 260 -11.51 14.77 -17.92
N PRO A 261 -12.44 14.52 -18.87
CA PRO A 261 -12.77 15.52 -19.88
C PRO A 261 -13.36 16.83 -19.33
N ALA A 262 -14.24 16.73 -18.32
CA ALA A 262 -14.86 17.90 -17.69
C ALA A 262 -13.84 18.71 -16.90
N LEU A 263 -13.00 18.03 -16.12
CA LEU A 263 -11.94 18.62 -15.31
C LEU A 263 -10.91 19.36 -16.18
N ARG A 264 -10.50 18.77 -17.32
CA ARG A 264 -9.56 19.39 -18.25
C ARG A 264 -10.00 20.78 -18.73
N ARG A 265 -11.31 21.04 -18.79
CA ARG A 265 -11.90 22.27 -19.31
C ARG A 265 -12.40 23.23 -18.25
N TYR A 266 -12.96 22.69 -17.17
CA TYR A 266 -13.74 23.45 -16.19
C TYR A 266 -13.19 23.32 -14.76
N ASP A 267 -11.90 23.01 -14.60
CA ASP A 267 -11.23 22.97 -13.30
C ASP A 267 -11.43 24.25 -12.48
N LYS A 268 -11.41 25.43 -13.11
CA LYS A 268 -11.64 26.73 -12.48
C LYS A 268 -13.13 27.11 -12.31
N ALA A 269 -14.05 26.26 -12.75
CA ALA A 269 -15.49 26.52 -12.67
C ALA A 269 -16.24 25.31 -12.07
N PRO A 270 -16.12 25.06 -10.75
CA PRO A 270 -16.70 23.89 -10.09
C PRO A 270 -18.20 23.68 -10.36
N TYR A 271 -18.97 24.77 -10.46
CA TYR A 271 -20.39 24.71 -10.81
C TYR A 271 -20.61 24.15 -12.22
N LYS A 272 -19.89 24.67 -13.23
CA LYS A 272 -20.00 24.20 -14.61
C LYS A 272 -19.54 22.75 -14.73
N MET A 273 -18.46 22.39 -14.05
CA MET A 273 -17.99 21.00 -14.02
C MET A 273 -19.06 20.07 -13.44
N MET A 274 -19.65 20.41 -12.29
CA MET A 274 -20.73 19.62 -11.70
C MET A 274 -21.95 19.51 -12.60
N ALA A 275 -22.33 20.61 -13.28
CA ALA A 275 -23.43 20.60 -14.24
C ALA A 275 -23.20 19.59 -15.36
N LEU A 276 -21.98 19.51 -15.90
CA LEU A 276 -21.63 18.52 -16.93
C LEU A 276 -21.68 17.07 -16.45
N LEU A 277 -21.47 16.82 -15.16
CA LEU A 277 -21.49 15.47 -14.58
C LEU A 277 -22.91 15.00 -14.22
N VAL A 278 -23.85 15.93 -14.06
CA VAL A 278 -25.20 15.63 -13.53
C VAL A 278 -26.31 15.88 -14.53
N VAL A 279 -26.26 16.97 -15.31
CA VAL A 279 -27.37 17.39 -16.18
C VAL A 279 -27.57 16.47 -17.39
N PRO A 280 -26.54 16.11 -18.16
CA PRO A 280 -26.70 15.31 -19.37
C PRO A 280 -27.32 13.93 -19.12
N PRO A 281 -27.82 13.25 -20.17
CA PRO A 281 -28.30 11.87 -20.06
C PRO A 281 -27.11 10.96 -19.73
N THR A 282 -27.03 10.50 -18.49
CA THR A 282 -26.00 9.58 -18.01
C THR A 282 -26.65 8.34 -17.41
N PRO A 283 -26.00 7.16 -17.49
CA PRO A 283 -26.51 5.95 -16.88
C PRO A 283 -26.72 6.10 -15.36
N MET A 284 -27.54 5.21 -14.80
CA MET A 284 -27.82 5.18 -13.36
C MET A 284 -26.51 5.04 -12.56
N TYR A 285 -26.45 5.68 -11.39
CA TYR A 285 -25.29 5.83 -10.50
C TYR A 285 -24.01 6.49 -11.03
N VAL A 286 -23.80 6.54 -12.35
CA VAL A 286 -22.66 7.27 -12.92
C VAL A 286 -22.68 8.71 -12.44
N CYS A 287 -23.83 9.38 -12.52
CA CYS A 287 -23.97 10.77 -12.08
C CYS A 287 -23.82 11.00 -10.57
N THR A 288 -24.04 10.01 -9.69
CA THR A 288 -23.79 10.20 -8.24
C THR A 288 -22.33 9.96 -7.90
N VAL A 289 -21.71 8.93 -8.47
CA VAL A 289 -20.29 8.64 -8.21
C VAL A 289 -19.40 9.69 -8.89
N SER A 290 -19.66 10.02 -10.15
CA SER A 290 -18.87 11.01 -10.88
C SER A 290 -18.99 12.40 -10.27
N ALA A 291 -20.20 12.80 -9.84
CA ALA A 291 -20.41 14.05 -9.11
C ALA A 291 -19.71 14.05 -7.74
N ALA A 292 -19.76 12.94 -6.98
CA ALA A 292 -19.05 12.84 -5.71
C ALA A 292 -17.53 13.00 -5.90
N ILE A 293 -16.93 12.29 -6.86
CA ILE A 293 -15.48 12.38 -7.09
C ILE A 293 -15.08 13.70 -7.77
N GLY A 294 -15.86 14.20 -8.71
CA GLY A 294 -15.64 15.52 -9.31
C GLY A 294 -15.74 16.63 -8.26
N GLY A 295 -16.74 16.56 -7.38
CA GLY A 295 -16.88 17.46 -6.24
C GLY A 295 -15.69 17.37 -5.27
N ALA A 296 -15.24 16.15 -4.96
CA ALA A 296 -14.05 15.91 -4.14
C ALA A 296 -12.80 16.57 -4.74
N ILE A 297 -12.56 16.38 -6.05
CA ILE A 297 -11.43 16.98 -6.77
C ILE A 297 -11.52 18.51 -6.76
N ALA A 298 -12.67 19.09 -7.14
CA ALA A 298 -12.84 20.55 -7.14
C ALA A 298 -12.66 21.15 -5.74
N GLY A 299 -13.17 20.47 -4.72
CA GLY A 299 -13.04 20.88 -3.32
C GLY A 299 -11.61 20.77 -2.82
N ALA A 300 -10.90 19.71 -3.21
CA ALA A 300 -9.48 19.55 -2.94
C ALA A 300 -8.67 20.66 -3.63
N MET A 301 -9.01 21.08 -4.86
CA MET A 301 -8.30 22.17 -5.54
C MET A 301 -8.54 23.54 -4.90
N HIS A 302 -9.80 23.87 -4.60
CA HIS A 302 -10.23 25.26 -4.37
C HIS A 302 -10.79 25.54 -2.97
N GLY A 303 -10.98 24.51 -2.15
CA GLY A 303 -11.65 24.61 -0.86
C GLY A 303 -13.18 24.76 -0.97
N SER A 304 -13.87 24.67 0.16
CA SER A 304 -15.34 24.67 0.21
C SER A 304 -15.99 25.98 -0.25
N LYS A 305 -15.28 27.11 -0.14
CA LYS A 305 -15.74 28.44 -0.54
C LYS A 305 -15.95 28.60 -2.05
N ALA A 306 -15.35 27.72 -2.86
CA ALA A 306 -15.52 27.72 -4.31
C ALA A 306 -16.89 27.16 -4.75
N PHE A 307 -17.64 26.53 -3.83
CA PHE A 307 -18.97 26.01 -4.10
C PHE A 307 -20.07 27.03 -3.77
N PRO A 308 -21.23 26.93 -4.44
CA PRO A 308 -22.42 27.66 -4.03
C PRO A 308 -22.74 27.43 -2.54
N GLN A 309 -23.10 28.51 -1.82
CA GLN A 309 -23.44 28.43 -0.40
C GLN A 309 -24.57 27.44 -0.08
N SER A 310 -25.49 27.25 -1.04
CA SER A 310 -26.56 26.24 -0.93
C SER A 310 -26.00 24.82 -0.85
N TRP A 311 -24.93 24.50 -1.59
CA TRP A 311 -24.28 23.19 -1.55
C TRP A 311 -23.52 23.00 -0.25
N VAL A 312 -22.76 24.01 0.17
CA VAL A 312 -22.01 23.98 1.43
C VAL A 312 -22.96 23.75 2.61
N LYS A 313 -24.04 24.54 2.70
CA LYS A 313 -25.05 24.41 3.76
C LYS A 313 -25.70 23.03 3.78
N LEU A 314 -25.95 22.45 2.60
CA LEU A 314 -26.53 21.12 2.46
C LEU A 314 -25.57 20.01 2.89
N ALA A 315 -24.32 20.06 2.43
CA ALA A 315 -23.36 18.96 2.57
C ALA A 315 -22.67 18.95 3.94
N THR A 316 -22.47 20.13 4.55
CA THR A 316 -21.75 20.27 5.82
C THR A 316 -22.31 19.41 6.95
N PRO A 317 -23.64 19.27 7.18
CA PRO A 317 -24.15 18.40 8.23
C PRO A 317 -23.68 16.93 8.11
N ALA A 318 -23.58 16.41 6.88
CA ALA A 318 -23.07 15.06 6.64
C ALA A 318 -21.54 14.99 6.72
N ALA A 319 -20.84 16.02 6.22
CA ALA A 319 -19.39 16.02 6.15
C ALA A 319 -18.70 16.43 7.46
N ARG A 320 -19.39 17.11 8.37
CA ARG A 320 -18.80 17.63 9.62
C ARG A 320 -18.11 16.56 10.47
N PRO A 321 -18.67 15.35 10.68
CA PRO A 321 -17.98 14.28 11.40
C PRO A 321 -16.65 13.87 10.74
N TRP A 322 -16.52 14.06 9.43
CA TRP A 322 -15.36 13.67 8.63
C TRP A 322 -14.20 14.64 8.71
N PHE A 323 -14.41 15.89 9.14
CA PHE A 323 -13.37 16.93 9.18
C PHE A 323 -12.18 16.57 10.09
N LYS A 324 -12.39 15.69 11.07
CA LYS A 324 -11.32 15.12 11.91
C LYS A 324 -10.26 14.37 11.10
N LEU A 325 -10.52 14.02 9.85
CA LEU A 325 -9.53 13.42 8.96
C LEU A 325 -8.32 14.33 8.78
N ALA A 326 -8.49 15.65 8.85
CA ALA A 326 -7.37 16.61 8.84
C ALA A 326 -6.35 16.33 9.96
N GLU A 327 -6.81 15.95 11.16
CA GLU A 327 -5.92 15.61 12.28
C GLU A 327 -5.07 14.36 12.00
N VAL A 328 -5.67 13.36 11.35
CA VAL A 328 -4.99 12.12 10.92
C VAL A 328 -3.91 12.45 9.88
N VAL A 329 -4.24 13.26 8.87
CA VAL A 329 -3.28 13.71 7.85
C VAL A 329 -2.15 14.53 8.45
N ASN A 330 -2.46 15.52 9.30
CA ASN A 330 -1.45 16.36 9.92
C ASN A 330 -0.51 15.56 10.86
N ARG A 331 -1.02 14.54 11.55
CA ARG A 331 -0.18 13.61 12.31
C ARG A 331 0.76 12.82 11.40
N ARG A 332 0.27 12.37 10.25
CA ARG A 332 1.08 11.67 9.25
C ARG A 332 2.18 12.59 8.68
N ILE A 333 1.86 13.83 8.33
CA ILE A 333 2.83 14.82 7.83
C ILE A 333 3.95 15.05 8.86
N ARG A 334 3.62 15.22 10.15
CA ARG A 334 4.63 15.31 11.23
C ARG A 334 5.57 14.11 11.30
N LYS A 335 5.04 12.90 11.13
CA LYS A 335 5.84 11.67 11.11
C LYS A 335 6.75 11.63 9.88
N GLU A 336 6.25 12.06 8.73
CA GLU A 336 7.05 12.19 7.50
C GLU A 336 8.20 13.20 7.66
N ALA A 337 8.01 14.28 8.44
CA ALA A 337 9.09 15.21 8.76
C ALA A 337 10.24 14.52 9.53
N GLN A 338 9.94 13.58 10.42
CA GLN A 338 10.95 12.76 11.10
C GLN A 338 11.66 11.84 10.11
N VAL A 339 10.91 11.16 9.23
CA VAL A 339 11.46 10.30 8.17
C VAL A 339 12.41 11.07 7.25
N ILE A 340 12.05 12.30 6.88
CA ILE A 340 12.88 13.18 6.07
C ILE A 340 14.21 13.46 6.79
N ARG A 341 14.16 13.93 8.05
CA ARG A 341 15.37 14.24 8.83
C ARG A 341 16.28 13.02 9.01
N VAL A 342 15.69 11.86 9.29
CA VAL A 342 16.43 10.59 9.42
C VAL A 342 17.13 10.25 8.10
N THR A 343 16.39 10.31 6.98
CA THR A 343 16.92 9.98 5.66
C THR A 343 18.04 10.93 5.23
N GLU A 344 17.86 12.23 5.45
CA GLU A 344 18.87 13.25 5.13
C GLU A 344 20.15 13.04 5.93
N LYS A 345 20.03 12.85 7.25
CA LYS A 345 21.17 12.57 8.14
C LYS A 345 21.93 11.32 7.72
N LEU A 346 21.24 10.27 7.27
CA LEU A 346 21.88 9.07 6.76
C LEU A 346 22.57 9.30 5.40
N ALA A 347 22.02 10.19 4.57
CA ALA A 347 22.51 10.47 3.23
C ALA A 347 23.71 11.44 3.19
N GLU A 348 23.98 12.16 4.28
CA GLU A 348 25.14 13.05 4.41
C GLU A 348 26.45 12.32 4.04
N LEU A 349 27.26 12.96 3.18
CA LEU A 349 28.54 12.43 2.74
C LEU A 349 29.63 12.82 3.73
N PRO A 350 30.38 11.85 4.30
CA PRO A 350 31.57 12.16 5.10
C PRO A 350 32.70 12.68 4.21
N ALA A 351 33.74 13.25 4.84
CA ALA A 351 34.94 13.72 4.14
C ALA A 351 35.67 12.61 3.36
N ILE A 352 35.58 11.37 3.85
CA ILE A 352 36.17 10.17 3.23
C ILE A 352 35.16 9.02 3.38
N GLY A 353 34.90 8.30 2.28
CA GLY A 353 34.07 7.08 2.28
C GLY A 353 32.65 7.27 1.75
N LYS A 354 31.78 6.28 2.01
CA LYS A 354 30.36 6.29 1.62
C LYS A 354 29.52 6.88 2.76
N SER A 355 28.32 7.40 2.44
CA SER A 355 27.36 7.85 3.47
C SER A 355 26.91 6.70 4.37
N LEU A 356 26.44 7.02 5.57
CA LEU A 356 25.93 6.00 6.51
C LEU A 356 24.78 5.20 5.90
N LEU A 357 23.92 5.85 5.10
CA LEU A 357 22.87 5.18 4.34
C LEU A 357 23.44 4.05 3.47
N ARG A 358 24.47 4.35 2.68
CA ARG A 358 25.09 3.37 1.77
C ARG A 358 25.81 2.26 2.54
N GLU A 359 26.48 2.60 3.64
CA GLU A 359 27.10 1.60 4.53
C GLU A 359 26.05 0.64 5.11
N LYS A 360 24.90 1.15 5.56
CA LYS A 360 23.81 0.33 6.11
C LYS A 360 23.13 -0.53 5.04
N VAL A 361 22.81 0.02 3.86
CA VAL A 361 22.21 -0.75 2.76
C VAL A 361 23.16 -1.84 2.28
N ARG A 362 24.44 -1.52 2.08
CA ARG A 362 25.45 -2.51 1.69
C ARG A 362 25.64 -3.56 2.78
N GLY A 363 25.67 -3.16 4.04
CA GLY A 363 25.78 -4.05 5.19
C GLY A 363 24.61 -5.03 5.28
N CYS A 364 23.39 -4.56 5.02
CA CYS A 364 22.18 -5.38 4.92
C CYS A 364 22.36 -6.53 3.91
N ILE A 365 22.70 -6.18 2.66
CA ILE A 365 22.80 -7.14 1.55
C ILE A 365 23.97 -8.10 1.76
N LEU A 366 25.15 -7.57 2.11
CA LEU A 366 26.36 -8.37 2.25
C LEU A 366 26.29 -9.32 3.44
N ALA A 367 25.86 -8.83 4.61
CA ALA A 367 25.76 -9.67 5.81
C ALA A 367 24.64 -10.72 5.68
N GLY A 368 23.53 -10.38 5.02
CA GLY A 368 22.45 -11.32 4.71
C GLY A 368 22.95 -12.49 3.87
N ALA A 369 23.58 -12.19 2.72
CA ALA A 369 24.13 -13.21 1.82
C ALA A 369 25.17 -14.13 2.49
N ILE A 370 26.03 -13.56 3.35
CA ILE A 370 26.99 -14.34 4.15
C ILE A 370 26.27 -15.28 5.13
N GLY A 371 25.26 -14.76 5.85
CA GLY A 371 24.48 -15.56 6.79
C GLY A 371 23.78 -16.72 6.08
N ASN A 372 23.10 -16.44 4.96
CA ASN A 372 22.42 -17.45 4.16
C ASN A 372 23.41 -18.57 3.73
N ALA A 373 24.52 -18.20 3.10
CA ALA A 373 25.51 -19.17 2.62
C ALA A 373 26.19 -19.97 3.75
N MET A 374 26.36 -19.38 4.93
CA MET A 374 26.91 -20.09 6.09
C MET A 374 25.92 -21.10 6.69
N GLY A 375 24.62 -20.76 6.70
CA GLY A 375 23.56 -21.59 7.27
C GLY A 375 23.17 -22.79 6.41
N SER A 376 23.27 -22.67 5.09
CA SER A 376 22.76 -23.68 4.15
C SER A 376 23.32 -25.10 4.29
N PRO A 377 24.64 -25.32 4.53
CA PRO A 377 25.19 -26.67 4.67
C PRO A 377 24.61 -27.51 5.83
N VAL A 378 23.87 -26.89 6.74
CA VAL A 378 23.25 -27.53 7.92
C VAL A 378 21.74 -27.31 8.00
N GLU A 379 21.15 -26.82 6.92
CA GLU A 379 19.70 -26.69 6.80
C GLU A 379 19.01 -28.06 6.98
N GLY A 380 17.88 -28.05 7.69
CA GLY A 380 17.13 -29.23 8.06
C GLY A 380 17.72 -30.07 9.21
N MET A 381 18.91 -29.74 9.70
CA MET A 381 19.54 -30.45 10.82
C MET A 381 18.96 -30.02 12.18
N MET A 382 19.20 -30.86 13.19
CA MET A 382 19.11 -30.46 14.59
C MET A 382 20.48 -30.00 15.09
N TYR A 383 20.55 -29.02 15.99
CA TYR A 383 21.86 -28.48 16.43
C TYR A 383 22.80 -29.55 17.01
N GLN A 384 22.28 -30.62 17.62
CA GLN A 384 23.10 -31.72 18.15
C GLN A 384 23.83 -32.50 17.05
N ALA A 385 23.23 -32.59 15.86
CA ALA A 385 23.87 -33.21 14.71
C ALA A 385 25.02 -32.34 14.18
N ILE A 386 24.88 -31.01 14.26
CA ILE A 386 25.97 -30.07 14.00
C ILE A 386 27.07 -30.28 15.03
N ASP A 387 26.77 -30.29 16.33
CA ASP A 387 27.78 -30.48 17.39
C ASP A 387 28.55 -31.80 17.21
N LYS A 388 27.89 -32.87 16.74
CA LYS A 388 28.54 -34.15 16.44
C LYS A 388 29.46 -34.08 15.23
N LYS A 389 29.04 -33.41 14.14
CA LYS A 389 29.79 -33.32 12.88
C LYS A 389 30.89 -32.26 12.91
N TYR A 390 30.63 -31.17 13.64
CA TYR A 390 31.47 -29.99 13.81
C TYR A 390 31.56 -29.65 15.30
N PRO A 391 32.48 -30.27 16.08
CA PRO A 391 32.55 -30.10 17.53
C PRO A 391 32.78 -28.67 18.03
N LYS A 392 33.27 -27.77 17.17
CA LYS A 392 33.45 -26.34 17.46
C LYS A 392 32.31 -25.47 16.90
N GLY A 393 31.26 -26.09 16.38
CA GLY A 393 30.28 -25.43 15.51
C GLY A 393 30.87 -25.05 14.16
N ILE A 394 30.00 -24.55 13.28
CA ILE A 394 30.40 -23.90 12.03
C ILE A 394 30.73 -22.45 12.32
N THR A 395 31.97 -22.04 12.03
CA THR A 395 32.47 -20.69 12.32
C THR A 395 32.85 -19.91 11.06
N THR A 396 32.56 -20.46 9.87
CA THR A 396 32.87 -19.88 8.56
C THR A 396 31.97 -20.47 7.47
N ILE A 397 31.92 -19.82 6.31
CA ILE A 397 31.21 -20.33 5.12
C ILE A 397 31.92 -21.61 4.65
N LEU A 398 31.18 -22.72 4.56
CA LEU A 398 31.71 -24.01 4.08
C LEU A 398 31.57 -24.18 2.57
N ASP A 399 30.55 -23.54 1.97
CA ASP A 399 30.30 -23.55 0.52
C ASP A 399 30.15 -22.12 -0.02
N PRO A 400 31.25 -21.49 -0.48
CA PRO A 400 31.19 -20.14 -1.05
C PRO A 400 30.32 -20.00 -2.30
N SER A 401 30.00 -21.10 -3.02
CA SER A 401 29.14 -21.04 -4.21
C SER A 401 27.70 -20.61 -3.88
N ARG A 402 27.32 -20.76 -2.60
CA ARG A 402 26.02 -20.35 -2.06
C ARG A 402 25.88 -18.84 -1.84
N LEU A 403 26.98 -18.08 -1.76
CA LEU A 403 26.93 -16.62 -1.54
C LEU A 403 26.03 -15.85 -2.53
N GLU A 404 25.82 -16.41 -3.73
CA GLU A 404 24.91 -15.85 -4.73
C GLU A 404 23.72 -16.76 -5.05
N SER A 405 23.84 -18.06 -4.83
CA SER A 405 22.85 -19.06 -5.26
C SER A 405 21.86 -19.46 -4.16
N GLU A 406 21.97 -18.90 -2.96
CA GLU A 406 20.90 -18.99 -1.95
C GLU A 406 19.60 -18.37 -2.45
N ASP A 407 18.48 -19.06 -2.23
CA ASP A 407 17.17 -18.65 -2.71
C ASP A 407 16.64 -17.42 -1.93
N ASP A 408 16.93 -17.33 -0.63
CA ASP A 408 16.81 -16.12 0.20
C ASP A 408 17.32 -14.87 -0.51
N ASN A 409 18.61 -14.89 -0.87
CA ASN A 409 19.30 -13.75 -1.46
C ASN A 409 18.78 -13.47 -2.87
N GLN A 410 18.52 -14.51 -3.67
CA GLN A 410 17.92 -14.35 -5.00
C GLN A 410 16.56 -13.65 -4.93
N MET A 411 15.70 -14.03 -3.99
CA MET A 411 14.38 -13.42 -3.85
C MET A 411 14.46 -11.97 -3.37
N ALA A 412 15.32 -11.69 -2.39
CA ALA A 412 15.57 -10.32 -1.94
C ALA A 412 16.05 -9.44 -3.09
N MET A 413 16.98 -9.94 -3.91
CA MET A 413 17.48 -9.22 -5.08
C MET A 413 16.41 -9.00 -6.15
N LEU A 414 15.50 -9.95 -6.38
CA LEU A 414 14.36 -9.72 -7.27
C LEU A 414 13.48 -8.57 -6.77
N LEU A 415 13.24 -8.46 -5.46
CA LEU A 415 12.46 -7.37 -4.91
C LEU A 415 13.21 -6.02 -4.96
N VAL A 416 14.54 -6.00 -4.75
CA VAL A 416 15.38 -4.83 -5.02
C VAL A 416 15.24 -4.38 -6.48
N GLU A 417 15.31 -5.33 -7.42
CA GLU A 417 15.15 -5.05 -8.84
C GLU A 417 13.75 -4.51 -9.18
N THR A 418 12.70 -4.96 -8.47
CA THR A 418 11.35 -4.39 -8.60
C THR A 418 11.32 -2.91 -8.20
N TYR A 419 11.92 -2.54 -7.07
CA TYR A 419 12.01 -1.13 -6.65
C TYR A 419 12.82 -0.29 -7.64
N ILE A 420 13.92 -0.86 -8.16
CA ILE A 420 14.75 -0.22 -9.17
C ILE A 420 13.96 0.02 -10.47
N ALA A 421 13.21 -0.97 -10.95
CA ALA A 421 12.38 -0.85 -12.15
C ALA A 421 11.23 0.16 -11.99
N ARG A 422 10.83 0.44 -10.74
CA ARG A 422 9.80 1.45 -10.41
C ARG A 422 10.38 2.85 -10.22
N GLU A 423 11.69 3.04 -10.37
CA GLU A 423 12.35 4.36 -10.31
C GLU A 423 12.03 5.16 -9.03
N GLY A 424 11.85 4.44 -7.91
CA GLY A 424 11.55 5.04 -6.60
C GLY A 424 10.08 5.28 -6.32
N ALA A 425 9.18 4.99 -7.28
CA ALA A 425 7.75 4.87 -7.00
C ALA A 425 7.46 3.63 -6.12
N PRO A 426 6.36 3.64 -5.34
CA PRO A 426 6.05 2.53 -4.46
C PRO A 426 5.74 1.24 -5.21
N VAL A 427 5.94 0.12 -4.50
CA VAL A 427 5.77 -1.25 -5.01
C VAL A 427 4.49 -1.86 -4.40
N MET A 428 3.77 -2.65 -5.19
CA MET A 428 2.67 -3.51 -4.75
C MET A 428 2.89 -4.92 -5.29
N ALA A 429 2.10 -5.89 -4.84
CA ALA A 429 2.16 -7.28 -5.29
C ALA A 429 2.21 -7.43 -6.82
N ARG A 430 1.42 -6.65 -7.59
CA ARG A 430 1.43 -6.70 -9.06
C ARG A 430 2.81 -6.43 -9.68
N HIS A 431 3.59 -5.51 -9.13
CA HIS A 431 4.93 -5.19 -9.65
C HIS A 431 5.92 -6.31 -9.35
N PHE A 432 5.85 -6.88 -8.15
CA PHE A 432 6.72 -8.00 -7.80
C PHE A 432 6.34 -9.26 -8.60
N GLY A 433 5.03 -9.48 -8.79
CA GLY A 433 4.51 -10.54 -9.64
C GLY A 433 4.97 -10.40 -11.09
N LYS A 434 5.00 -9.17 -11.64
CA LYS A 434 5.59 -8.90 -12.96
C LYS A 434 7.08 -9.23 -13.00
N THR A 435 7.82 -8.88 -11.95
CA THR A 435 9.24 -9.25 -11.83
C THR A 435 9.40 -10.78 -11.82
N TRP A 436 8.52 -11.51 -11.12
CA TRP A 436 8.52 -12.97 -11.16
C TRP A 436 8.22 -13.52 -12.54
N GLN A 437 7.20 -12.99 -13.23
CA GLN A 437 6.87 -13.41 -14.59
C GLN A 437 8.07 -13.27 -15.54
N ASP A 438 8.86 -12.22 -15.36
CA ASP A 438 9.94 -11.88 -16.27
C ASP A 438 11.26 -12.56 -15.93
N LYS A 439 11.52 -12.83 -14.64
CA LYS A 439 12.87 -13.16 -14.17
C LYS A 439 12.97 -14.33 -13.20
N LEU A 440 11.90 -14.72 -12.51
CA LEU A 440 12.01 -15.77 -11.50
C LEU A 440 12.29 -17.12 -12.18
N ASN A 441 13.43 -17.72 -11.87
CA ASN A 441 13.63 -19.14 -12.13
C ASN A 441 12.99 -19.96 -11.01
N ARG A 442 11.79 -20.49 -11.26
CA ARG A 442 11.05 -21.30 -10.28
C ARG A 442 11.85 -22.50 -9.77
N ASP A 443 12.69 -23.11 -10.60
CA ASP A 443 13.39 -24.36 -10.28
C ASP A 443 14.47 -24.20 -9.20
N HIS A 444 14.83 -22.96 -8.86
CA HIS A 444 15.74 -22.66 -7.75
C HIS A 444 15.06 -22.64 -6.38
N PHE A 445 13.73 -22.75 -6.31
CA PHE A 445 12.96 -22.57 -5.08
C PHE A 445 12.21 -23.84 -4.69
N PHE A 446 12.05 -24.05 -3.38
CA PHE A 446 11.23 -25.13 -2.86
C PHE A 446 9.78 -25.03 -3.37
N VAL A 447 9.21 -26.16 -3.80
CA VAL A 447 7.96 -26.19 -4.56
C VAL A 447 6.77 -25.58 -3.82
N PHE A 448 6.73 -25.70 -2.49
CA PHE A 448 5.65 -25.14 -1.67
C PHE A 448 5.83 -23.65 -1.33
N CYS A 449 7.03 -23.09 -1.49
CA CYS A 449 7.30 -21.68 -1.23
C CYS A 449 6.73 -20.80 -2.35
N MET A 450 7.09 -21.11 -3.61
CA MET A 450 6.85 -20.21 -4.75
C MET A 450 6.04 -20.84 -5.87
N GLY A 451 6.10 -22.18 -6.01
CA GLY A 451 5.67 -22.86 -7.23
C GLY A 451 4.21 -22.60 -7.60
N ARG A 452 3.29 -22.71 -6.64
CA ARG A 452 1.87 -22.46 -6.88
C ARG A 452 1.58 -21.02 -7.27
N ALA A 453 2.10 -20.06 -6.49
CA ALA A 453 1.87 -18.64 -6.72
C ALA A 453 2.44 -18.22 -8.08
N TYR A 454 3.65 -18.68 -8.40
CA TYR A 454 4.26 -18.49 -9.71
C TYR A 454 3.37 -19.02 -10.85
N ASP A 455 2.85 -20.25 -10.75
CA ASP A 455 1.99 -20.83 -11.78
C ASP A 455 0.70 -20.03 -11.99
N LEU A 456 0.09 -19.50 -10.92
CA LEU A 456 -1.09 -18.64 -11.01
C LEU A 456 -0.74 -17.29 -11.66
N ILE A 457 0.36 -16.67 -11.24
CA ILE A 457 0.87 -15.41 -11.81
C ILE A 457 1.17 -15.58 -13.31
N ARG A 458 1.76 -16.70 -13.73
CA ARG A 458 2.02 -17.04 -15.14
C ARG A 458 0.75 -17.26 -15.96
N ARG A 459 -0.37 -17.56 -15.30
CA ARG A 459 -1.72 -17.65 -15.88
C ARG A 459 -2.51 -16.35 -15.73
N GLU A 460 -1.82 -15.24 -15.49
CA GLU A 460 -2.38 -13.88 -15.42
C GLU A 460 -3.40 -13.65 -14.28
N TRP A 461 -3.40 -14.51 -13.26
CA TRP A 461 -4.10 -14.20 -12.01
C TRP A 461 -3.51 -12.95 -11.39
N ASP A 462 -4.36 -12.11 -10.79
CA ASP A 462 -3.91 -10.88 -10.13
C ASP A 462 -2.95 -11.25 -9.00
N PRO A 463 -1.66 -10.85 -9.08
CA PRO A 463 -0.67 -11.22 -8.07
C PRO A 463 -1.08 -10.83 -6.64
N ARG A 464 -1.98 -9.86 -6.45
CA ARG A 464 -2.46 -9.47 -5.12
C ARG A 464 -3.16 -10.58 -4.34
N ILE A 465 -3.59 -11.67 -4.98
CA ILE A 465 -4.36 -12.74 -4.32
C ILE A 465 -3.75 -14.13 -4.45
N THR A 466 -2.68 -14.28 -5.23
CA THR A 466 -2.17 -15.61 -5.63
C THR A 466 -1.62 -16.44 -4.46
N GLY A 467 -1.24 -15.80 -3.36
CA GLY A 467 -0.75 -16.46 -2.14
C GLY A 467 -1.85 -16.99 -1.22
N HIS A 468 -3.13 -16.66 -1.46
CA HIS A 468 -4.24 -17.00 -0.57
C HIS A 468 -4.33 -18.51 -0.25
N TRP A 469 -3.90 -19.34 -1.18
CA TRP A 469 -3.97 -20.80 -1.05
C TRP A 469 -2.59 -21.47 -0.98
N SER A 470 -1.53 -20.72 -0.68
CA SER A 470 -0.20 -21.28 -0.46
C SER A 470 -0.14 -22.07 0.85
N VAL A 471 0.80 -23.01 0.90
CA VAL A 471 1.22 -23.64 2.15
C VAL A 471 2.10 -22.63 2.87
N VAL A 472 1.88 -22.44 4.17
CA VAL A 472 2.68 -21.54 5.01
C VAL A 472 4.05 -22.19 5.22
N THR A 473 5.13 -21.52 4.80
CA THR A 473 6.48 -22.10 4.72
C THR A 473 7.58 -21.16 5.22
N GLY A 474 7.28 -19.98 5.74
CA GLY A 474 8.31 -19.06 6.24
C GLY A 474 9.01 -18.22 5.17
N SER A 475 8.68 -18.43 3.89
CA SER A 475 9.31 -17.82 2.71
C SER A 475 9.14 -16.31 2.59
N THR A 476 8.42 -15.67 3.50
CA THR A 476 8.36 -14.21 3.58
C THR A 476 9.41 -13.61 4.50
N VAL A 477 9.96 -14.41 5.42
CA VAL A 477 11.09 -14.02 6.27
C VAL A 477 12.37 -13.91 5.44
N MET A 478 12.46 -14.61 4.32
CA MET A 478 13.68 -14.68 3.51
C MET A 478 14.06 -13.39 2.75
N CYS A 479 13.14 -12.43 2.54
CA CYS A 479 13.38 -11.42 1.50
C CYS A 479 12.67 -10.06 1.63
N MET A 480 12.11 -9.70 2.80
CA MET A 480 11.33 -8.46 2.94
C MET A 480 12.16 -7.23 3.35
N GLU A 481 13.47 -7.36 3.49
CA GLU A 481 14.37 -6.25 3.78
C GLU A 481 14.35 -5.09 2.77
N PRO A 482 14.15 -5.29 1.44
CA PRO A 482 14.03 -4.16 0.52
C PRO A 482 12.82 -3.27 0.82
N VAL A 483 11.74 -3.83 1.39
CA VAL A 483 10.58 -3.05 1.84
C VAL A 483 10.96 -2.15 3.02
N GLY A 484 11.68 -2.70 4.00
CA GLY A 484 12.18 -1.92 5.13
C GLY A 484 13.18 -0.84 4.71
N ILE A 485 14.07 -1.13 3.75
CA ILE A 485 15.00 -0.15 3.18
C ILE A 485 14.25 0.96 2.45
N TYR A 486 13.18 0.66 1.72
CA TYR A 486 12.36 1.71 1.09
C TYR A 486 11.69 2.60 2.14
N HIS A 487 11.36 2.07 3.32
CA HIS A 487 10.63 2.72 4.42
C HIS A 487 11.50 3.14 5.61
N ILE A 488 12.69 3.65 5.34
CA ILE A 488 13.63 4.17 6.36
C ILE A 488 12.92 5.00 7.43
N GLY A 489 13.05 4.59 8.70
CA GLY A 489 12.49 5.31 9.84
C GLY A 489 10.95 5.28 9.93
N ASP A 490 10.26 4.49 9.11
CA ASP A 490 8.80 4.33 9.13
C ASP A 490 8.35 2.85 9.22
N PRO A 491 8.52 2.20 10.39
CA PRO A 491 8.16 0.79 10.59
C PRO A 491 6.70 0.45 10.27
N GLU A 492 5.78 1.42 10.45
CA GLU A 492 4.34 1.23 10.20
C GLU A 492 4.07 1.04 8.70
N TYR A 493 4.62 1.90 7.85
CA TYR A 493 4.46 1.75 6.40
C TYR A 493 5.19 0.53 5.87
N ALA A 494 6.38 0.22 6.44
CA ALA A 494 7.12 -0.98 6.11
C ALA A 494 6.28 -2.25 6.37
N ALA A 495 5.63 -2.33 7.54
CA ALA A 495 4.76 -3.44 7.91
C ALA A 495 3.57 -3.59 6.95
N ILE A 496 2.88 -2.49 6.61
CA ILE A 496 1.71 -2.50 5.72
C ILE A 496 2.09 -2.95 4.30
N ASP A 497 3.15 -2.39 3.73
CA ASP A 497 3.59 -2.75 2.37
C ASP A 497 4.12 -4.19 2.33
N ALA A 498 4.87 -4.63 3.34
CA ALA A 498 5.35 -5.99 3.42
C ALA A 498 4.21 -7.00 3.50
N LYS A 499 3.15 -6.69 4.27
CA LYS A 499 1.93 -7.51 4.34
C LYS A 499 1.28 -7.65 2.96
N ALA A 500 1.09 -6.54 2.25
CA ALA A 500 0.42 -6.51 0.95
C ALA A 500 1.26 -7.23 -0.13
N ILE A 501 2.57 -7.00 -0.18
CA ILE A 501 3.47 -7.65 -1.14
C ILE A 501 3.60 -9.15 -0.84
N SER A 502 3.74 -9.54 0.43
CA SER A 502 3.88 -10.94 0.85
C SER A 502 2.66 -11.78 0.54
N TYR A 503 1.47 -11.20 0.62
CA TYR A 503 0.23 -11.91 0.29
C TYR A 503 0.17 -12.37 -1.17
N MET A 504 1.07 -11.86 -2.01
CA MET A 504 1.24 -12.33 -3.38
C MET A 504 1.55 -13.81 -3.46
N TYR A 505 2.33 -14.35 -2.54
CA TYR A 505 2.80 -15.73 -2.62
C TYR A 505 2.65 -16.52 -1.33
N GLN A 506 2.34 -15.85 -0.22
CA GLN A 506 2.12 -16.50 1.07
C GLN A 506 0.89 -15.95 1.81
N ARG A 507 0.54 -16.56 2.95
CA ARG A 507 -0.64 -16.20 3.76
C ARG A 507 -0.41 -16.41 5.26
N GLY A 508 -1.33 -15.92 6.09
CA GLY A 508 -1.37 -16.28 7.50
C GLY A 508 -0.11 -15.80 8.25
N LEU A 509 0.54 -16.71 8.99
CA LEU A 509 1.71 -16.36 9.80
C LEU A 509 2.91 -15.88 8.99
N ASP A 510 3.04 -16.28 7.72
CA ASP A 510 4.06 -15.72 6.83
C ASP A 510 3.89 -14.20 6.70
N MET A 511 2.69 -13.73 6.37
CA MET A 511 2.44 -12.28 6.27
C MET A 511 2.74 -11.54 7.58
N VAL A 512 2.47 -12.18 8.72
CA VAL A 512 2.77 -11.63 10.05
C VAL A 512 4.28 -11.55 10.30
N ALA A 513 5.03 -12.58 9.90
CA ALA A 513 6.49 -12.55 10.00
C ALA A 513 7.11 -11.48 9.08
N ALA A 514 6.57 -11.34 7.85
CA ALA A 514 6.94 -10.28 6.91
C ALA A 514 6.75 -8.87 7.48
N THR A 515 5.63 -8.62 8.18
CA THR A 515 5.35 -7.31 8.76
C THR A 515 6.37 -6.96 9.84
N MET A 516 6.70 -7.91 10.71
CA MET A 516 7.70 -7.73 11.76
C MET A 516 9.09 -7.52 11.15
N LEU A 517 9.50 -8.35 10.19
CA LEU A 517 10.78 -8.21 9.50
C LEU A 517 10.94 -6.82 8.86
N ALA A 518 10.00 -6.39 8.02
CA ALA A 518 10.12 -5.08 7.36
C ALA A 518 10.11 -3.92 8.36
N ALA A 519 9.32 -4.00 9.44
CA ALA A 519 9.29 -3.02 10.51
C ALA A 519 10.66 -2.91 11.22
N THR A 520 11.29 -4.04 11.54
CA THR A 520 12.62 -4.04 12.18
C THR A 520 13.72 -3.50 11.28
N VAL A 521 13.66 -3.79 9.99
CA VAL A 521 14.62 -3.24 9.02
C VAL A 521 14.46 -1.72 8.96
N ALA A 522 13.23 -1.21 8.80
CA ALA A 522 12.95 0.23 8.80
C ALA A 522 13.45 0.94 10.07
N GLU A 523 13.30 0.30 11.24
CA GLU A 523 13.83 0.81 12.52
C GLU A 523 15.36 0.81 12.56
N ALA A 524 16.01 -0.27 12.12
CA ALA A 524 17.46 -0.44 12.14
C ALA A 524 18.21 0.60 11.29
N PHE A 525 17.53 1.22 10.33
CA PHE A 525 18.10 2.32 9.55
C PHE A 525 18.22 3.63 10.32
N LYS A 526 17.48 3.85 11.43
CA LYS A 526 17.65 5.08 12.21
C LYS A 526 19.11 5.22 12.70
N PRO A 527 19.71 6.41 12.66
CA PRO A 527 21.10 6.64 13.09
C PRO A 527 21.37 6.16 14.52
N GLU A 528 20.39 6.32 15.41
CA GLU A 528 20.42 5.95 16.82
C GLU A 528 19.86 4.55 17.12
N ALA A 529 19.56 3.74 16.10
CA ALA A 529 18.98 2.41 16.29
C ALA A 529 19.90 1.53 17.15
N THR A 530 19.28 0.78 18.06
CA THR A 530 19.94 -0.17 18.97
C THR A 530 19.38 -1.57 18.73
N VAL A 531 20.01 -2.58 19.31
CA VAL A 531 19.48 -3.96 19.29
C VAL A 531 18.10 -3.99 19.93
N GLU A 532 17.93 -3.27 21.05
CA GLU A 532 16.69 -3.15 21.79
C GLU A 532 15.61 -2.46 20.97
N SER A 533 15.90 -1.31 20.33
CA SER A 533 14.89 -0.61 19.52
C SER A 533 14.40 -1.44 18.34
N VAL A 534 15.29 -2.22 17.72
CA VAL A 534 14.94 -3.17 16.64
C VAL A 534 14.06 -4.31 17.18
N CYS A 535 14.38 -4.87 18.35
CA CYS A 535 13.53 -5.88 18.99
C CYS A 535 12.14 -5.31 19.37
N ASP A 536 12.09 -4.08 19.88
CA ASP A 536 10.84 -3.40 20.22
C ASP A 536 9.98 -3.13 18.99
N ALA A 537 10.60 -2.83 17.84
CA ALA A 537 9.89 -2.69 16.57
C ALA A 537 9.24 -4.01 16.12
N ALA A 538 9.91 -5.17 16.31
CA ALA A 538 9.29 -6.47 16.08
C ALA A 538 8.07 -6.69 16.99
N LEU A 539 8.22 -6.41 18.29
CA LEU A 539 7.14 -6.55 19.26
C LEU A 539 5.95 -5.62 18.99
N ALA A 540 6.22 -4.40 18.52
CA ALA A 540 5.20 -3.43 18.15
C ALA A 540 4.41 -3.88 16.91
N ALA A 541 5.08 -4.52 15.94
CA ALA A 541 4.46 -5.06 14.73
C ALA A 541 3.80 -6.44 14.94
N ALA A 542 4.08 -7.12 16.05
CA ALA A 542 3.54 -8.44 16.36
C ALA A 542 2.07 -8.37 16.84
N PRO A 543 1.14 -9.07 16.17
CA PRO A 543 -0.25 -9.17 16.58
C PRO A 543 -0.42 -9.74 18.00
N ARG A 544 -1.42 -9.22 18.72
CA ARG A 544 -1.77 -9.67 20.09
C ARG A 544 -2.93 -10.66 20.10
N GLU A 545 -3.61 -10.79 18.97
CA GLU A 545 -4.72 -11.68 18.77
C GLU A 545 -4.26 -13.14 18.81
N LYS A 546 -5.22 -14.03 19.09
CA LYS A 546 -4.99 -15.46 19.06
C LYS A 546 -4.59 -15.91 17.64
N MET A 547 -3.53 -16.71 17.55
CA MET A 547 -3.10 -17.32 16.30
C MET A 547 -4.15 -18.30 15.76
N LEU A 548 -4.41 -18.22 14.45
CA LEU A 548 -5.30 -19.14 13.74
C LEU A 548 -4.47 -20.21 13.04
N THR A 549 -4.13 -21.28 13.77
CA THR A 549 -3.24 -22.36 13.31
C THR A 549 -3.90 -23.72 13.50
N PHE A 550 -3.47 -24.72 12.73
CA PHE A 550 -4.00 -26.09 12.82
C PHE A 550 -3.39 -26.87 14.00
N ASP A 551 -2.17 -26.50 14.41
CA ASP A 551 -1.42 -27.13 15.48
C ASP A 551 -1.68 -26.46 16.84
N LYS A 552 -1.51 -27.22 17.93
CA LYS A 552 -1.60 -26.70 19.30
C LYS A 552 -0.31 -25.97 19.65
N ARG A 553 -0.39 -24.65 19.80
CA ARG A 553 0.74 -23.80 20.20
C ARG A 553 0.64 -23.41 21.67
N PRO A 554 1.75 -23.40 22.43
CA PRO A 554 1.74 -23.02 23.85
C PRO A 554 1.73 -21.50 24.08
N PHE A 555 1.61 -20.69 23.02
CA PHE A 555 1.68 -19.23 23.07
C PHE A 555 0.31 -18.60 22.81
N LYS A 556 0.02 -17.51 23.51
CA LYS A 556 -1.26 -16.79 23.43
C LYS A 556 -1.42 -16.03 22.10
N SER A 557 -0.31 -15.55 21.54
CA SER A 557 -0.27 -14.72 20.33
C SER A 557 1.10 -14.78 19.67
N CYS A 558 1.23 -14.20 18.47
CA CYS A 558 2.53 -14.02 17.81
C CYS A 558 3.47 -13.18 18.68
N ARG A 559 2.95 -12.13 19.32
CA ARG A 559 3.73 -11.29 20.23
C ARG A 559 4.29 -12.07 21.42
N ASP A 560 3.45 -12.88 22.08
CA ASP A 560 3.87 -13.73 23.21
C ASP A 560 5.01 -14.68 22.83
N TYR A 561 4.96 -15.25 21.62
CA TYR A 561 6.06 -16.06 21.07
C TYR A 561 7.37 -15.26 20.95
N ILE A 562 7.33 -14.08 20.33
CA ILE A 562 8.52 -13.25 20.14
C ILE A 562 9.07 -12.75 21.49
N GLU A 563 8.21 -12.34 22.42
CA GLU A 563 8.60 -11.98 23.79
C GLU A 563 9.34 -13.14 24.46
N LYS A 564 8.85 -14.38 24.29
CA LYS A 564 9.51 -15.55 24.87
C LYS A 564 10.91 -15.81 24.29
N CYS A 565 11.05 -15.72 22.97
CA CYS A 565 12.36 -15.86 22.31
C CYS A 565 13.34 -14.78 22.79
N LEU A 566 12.89 -13.54 22.91
CA LEU A 566 13.71 -12.41 23.37
C LEU A 566 14.06 -12.47 24.87
N GLU A 567 13.16 -13.00 25.70
CA GLU A 567 13.39 -13.26 27.14
C GLU A 567 14.51 -14.30 27.31
N ILE A 568 14.45 -15.40 26.56
CA ILE A 568 15.48 -16.43 26.59
C ILE A 568 16.80 -15.85 26.09
N ALA A 569 16.80 -15.16 24.95
CA ALA A 569 17.98 -14.52 24.39
C ALA A 569 18.68 -13.58 25.39
N GLY A 570 17.91 -12.82 26.20
CA GLY A 570 18.45 -11.92 27.21
C GLY A 570 19.25 -12.58 28.34
N LYS A 571 19.19 -13.91 28.49
CA LYS A 571 19.93 -14.67 29.52
C LYS A 571 21.33 -15.08 29.09
N TYR A 572 21.65 -14.96 27.80
CA TYR A 572 22.86 -15.51 27.20
C TYR A 572 23.72 -14.41 26.56
N THR A 573 25.03 -14.62 26.61
CA THR A 573 26.02 -13.82 25.87
C THR A 573 26.75 -14.64 24.80
N ASP A 574 26.54 -15.97 24.79
CA ASP A 574 27.06 -16.90 23.79
C ASP A 574 25.89 -17.45 22.98
N VAL A 575 25.96 -17.26 21.67
CA VAL A 575 24.95 -17.68 20.71
C VAL A 575 24.76 -19.21 20.69
N LEU A 576 25.80 -19.99 21.00
CA LEU A 576 25.73 -21.45 21.02
C LEU A 576 25.07 -21.98 22.30
N ALA A 577 25.22 -21.26 23.43
CA ALA A 577 24.69 -21.67 24.71
C ALA A 577 23.15 -21.59 24.80
N ALA A 578 22.54 -20.64 24.07
CA ALA A 578 21.09 -20.43 24.08
C ALA A 578 20.28 -21.55 23.40
N ARG A 579 20.92 -22.34 22.52
CA ARG A 579 20.26 -23.31 21.63
C ARG A 579 19.39 -24.31 22.39
N LYS A 580 19.87 -24.83 23.52
CA LYS A 580 19.14 -25.81 24.33
C LYS A 580 17.83 -25.25 24.90
N GLU A 581 17.85 -24.06 25.50
CA GLU A 581 16.63 -23.47 26.10
C GLU A 581 15.64 -23.03 25.00
N LEU A 582 16.13 -22.45 23.91
CA LEU A 582 15.31 -22.11 22.74
C LEU A 582 14.64 -23.36 22.16
N TYR A 583 15.39 -24.47 22.03
CA TYR A 583 14.82 -25.72 21.53
C TYR A 583 13.72 -26.28 22.43
N GLN A 584 13.95 -26.24 23.74
CA GLN A 584 13.01 -26.77 24.72
C GLN A 584 11.73 -25.95 24.84
N LYS A 585 11.78 -24.63 24.60
CA LYS A 585 10.69 -23.71 24.91
C LYS A 585 10.04 -23.06 23.70
N CYS A 586 10.72 -23.01 22.55
CA CYS A 586 10.32 -22.18 21.42
C CYS A 586 10.30 -22.90 20.06
N LEU A 587 10.60 -24.20 19.99
CA LEU A 587 10.36 -24.94 18.74
C LEU A 587 8.86 -25.00 18.44
N LEU A 588 8.55 -24.84 17.16
CA LEU A 588 7.21 -24.96 16.61
C LEU A 588 7.11 -26.20 15.74
N TYR A 589 5.93 -26.38 15.15
CA TYR A 589 5.54 -27.61 14.44
C TYR A 589 6.54 -28.03 13.36
N HIS A 590 7.10 -27.08 12.60
CA HIS A 590 8.03 -27.36 11.50
C HIS A 590 9.19 -26.36 11.50
N MET A 591 10.34 -26.77 10.96
CA MET A 591 11.58 -25.96 10.95
C MET A 591 11.50 -24.67 10.13
N ILE A 592 10.53 -24.62 9.22
CA ILE A 592 10.26 -23.48 8.34
C ILE A 592 9.06 -22.65 8.84
N ASP A 593 8.60 -22.88 10.09
CA ASP A 593 7.49 -22.09 10.64
C ASP A 593 7.89 -20.60 10.70
N PRO A 594 7.11 -19.68 10.09
CA PRO A 594 7.51 -18.28 9.98
C PRO A 594 7.85 -17.61 11.32
N LEU A 595 7.16 -18.00 12.40
CA LEU A 595 7.45 -17.47 13.72
C LEU A 595 8.75 -18.06 14.27
N GLU A 596 9.02 -19.36 14.09
CA GLU A 596 10.28 -19.99 14.51
C GLU A 596 11.47 -19.31 13.85
N LEU A 597 11.42 -19.15 12.52
CA LEU A 597 12.45 -18.47 11.75
C LEU A 597 12.73 -17.07 12.30
N TRP A 598 11.68 -16.27 12.44
CA TRP A 598 11.83 -14.89 12.84
C TRP A 598 12.25 -14.73 14.31
N GLY A 599 11.66 -15.53 15.20
CA GLY A 599 12.00 -15.53 16.63
C GLY A 599 13.43 -15.97 16.89
N PHE A 600 13.91 -17.02 16.20
CA PHE A 600 15.31 -17.46 16.33
C PHE A 600 16.27 -16.46 15.70
N SER A 601 15.90 -15.83 14.57
CA SER A 601 16.69 -14.74 13.97
C SER A 601 16.89 -13.59 14.96
N LEU A 602 15.81 -13.12 15.59
CA LEU A 602 15.87 -12.06 16.59
C LEU A 602 16.63 -12.46 17.85
N ALA A 603 16.49 -13.71 18.30
CA ALA A 603 17.23 -14.23 19.44
C ALA A 603 18.74 -14.22 19.17
N MET A 604 19.18 -14.73 18.00
CA MET A 604 20.59 -14.76 17.62
C MET A 604 21.15 -13.34 17.42
N PHE A 605 20.38 -12.46 16.76
CA PHE A 605 20.72 -11.04 16.63
C PHE A 605 20.92 -10.35 18.00
N LYS A 606 20.01 -10.61 18.95
CA LYS A 606 20.06 -10.03 20.29
C LYS A 606 21.27 -10.53 21.10
N ILE A 607 21.51 -11.83 21.12
CA ILE A 607 22.66 -12.43 21.83
C ILE A 607 23.97 -11.92 21.23
N ALA A 608 24.03 -11.81 19.90
CA ALA A 608 25.19 -11.27 19.18
C ALA A 608 25.42 -9.78 19.40
N LYS A 609 24.49 -9.04 20.02
CA LYS A 609 24.57 -7.59 20.24
C LYS A 609 24.81 -6.80 18.94
N GLY A 610 24.22 -7.28 17.84
CA GLY A 610 24.40 -6.71 16.51
C GLY A 610 25.77 -6.97 15.88
N ASP A 611 26.59 -7.90 16.40
CA ASP A 611 27.81 -8.35 15.75
C ASP A 611 27.50 -9.30 14.59
N VAL A 612 28.02 -9.02 13.40
CA VAL A 612 27.72 -9.79 12.18
C VAL A 612 28.25 -11.22 12.28
N ARG A 613 29.46 -11.41 12.83
CA ARG A 613 30.07 -12.73 12.94
C ARG A 613 29.28 -13.61 13.90
N GLN A 614 29.03 -13.12 15.11
CA GLN A 614 28.30 -13.87 16.13
C GLN A 614 26.87 -14.16 15.70
N ALA A 615 26.19 -13.22 15.03
CA ALA A 615 24.84 -13.43 14.52
C ALA A 615 24.80 -14.54 13.45
N ALA A 616 25.72 -14.52 12.48
CA ALA A 616 25.82 -15.56 11.46
C ALA A 616 26.14 -16.93 12.09
N ILE A 617 27.15 -17.01 12.96
CA ILE A 617 27.51 -18.25 13.67
C ILE A 617 26.32 -18.77 14.49
N GLY A 618 25.64 -17.90 15.23
CA GLY A 618 24.47 -18.27 16.03
C GLY A 618 23.35 -18.85 15.19
N GLY A 619 22.95 -18.14 14.13
CA GLY A 619 21.89 -18.57 13.23
C GLY A 619 22.23 -19.83 12.43
N THR A 620 23.49 -20.05 12.09
CA THR A 620 23.92 -21.31 11.45
C THR A 620 23.83 -22.47 12.43
N ASN A 621 24.34 -22.29 13.65
CA ASN A 621 24.49 -23.39 14.60
C ASN A 621 23.23 -23.69 15.42
N ILE A 622 22.20 -22.83 15.39
CA ILE A 622 20.85 -23.18 15.87
C ILE A 622 20.16 -24.17 14.91
N ALA A 623 20.72 -24.43 13.72
CA ALA A 623 20.24 -25.38 12.72
C ALA A 623 18.81 -25.05 12.24
N ARG A 624 17.97 -26.05 11.97
CA ARG A 624 16.62 -25.88 11.43
C ARG A 624 16.71 -25.31 10.02
N ASP A 625 15.95 -24.28 9.69
CA ASP A 625 16.09 -23.50 8.45
C ASP A 625 17.16 -22.42 8.69
N SER A 626 18.41 -22.90 8.75
CA SER A 626 19.55 -22.17 9.30
C SER A 626 20.09 -21.08 8.39
N ASP A 627 19.96 -21.25 7.07
CA ASP A 627 20.25 -20.22 6.08
C ASP A 627 19.34 -19.01 6.26
N THR A 628 18.02 -19.18 6.41
CA THR A 628 17.11 -18.05 6.69
C THR A 628 17.45 -17.39 8.02
N ILE A 629 17.60 -18.19 9.09
CA ILE A 629 17.84 -17.67 10.44
C ILE A 629 19.18 -16.92 10.53
N ALA A 630 20.26 -17.50 9.99
CA ALA A 630 21.57 -16.87 9.94
C ALA A 630 21.55 -15.60 9.08
N GLY A 631 20.92 -15.68 7.90
CA GLY A 631 20.77 -14.55 6.98
C GLY A 631 20.11 -13.36 7.65
N ARG A 632 18.96 -13.55 8.29
CA ARG A 632 18.23 -12.44 8.91
C ARG A 632 18.92 -11.88 10.15
N ALA A 633 19.50 -12.72 11.00
CA ALA A 633 20.26 -12.26 12.15
C ALA A 633 21.48 -11.43 11.72
N ALA A 634 22.25 -11.93 10.75
CA ALA A 634 23.42 -11.25 10.21
C ALA A 634 23.05 -9.95 9.46
N MET A 635 21.97 -9.98 8.67
CA MET A 635 21.44 -8.82 7.95
C MET A 635 21.09 -7.67 8.91
N LEU A 636 20.36 -7.92 10.00
CA LEU A 636 20.06 -6.88 11.00
C LEU A 636 21.33 -6.33 11.65
N SER A 637 22.28 -7.20 12.01
CA SER A 637 23.59 -6.79 12.50
C SER A 637 24.34 -5.91 11.49
N GLY A 638 24.29 -6.27 10.20
CA GLY A 638 24.89 -5.53 9.10
C GLY A 638 24.26 -4.16 8.87
N ILE A 639 22.94 -4.03 9.05
CA ILE A 639 22.25 -2.72 9.03
C ILE A 639 22.69 -1.87 10.23
N LEU A 640 22.76 -2.43 11.44
CA LEU A 640 23.13 -1.65 12.62
C LEU A 640 24.57 -1.16 12.58
N ARG A 641 25.50 -2.02 12.15
CA ARG A 641 26.94 -1.75 12.21
C ARG A 641 27.54 -1.27 10.88
N GLY A 642 26.80 -1.38 9.77
CA GLY A 642 27.28 -1.04 8.43
C GLY A 642 28.22 -2.09 7.82
N ALA A 643 28.45 -1.98 6.51
CA ALA A 643 29.23 -2.94 5.73
C ALA A 643 30.69 -3.09 6.19
N SER A 644 31.29 -2.03 6.74
CA SER A 644 32.64 -2.05 7.32
C SER A 644 32.83 -3.03 8.49
N ASN A 645 31.75 -3.45 9.15
CA ASN A 645 31.78 -4.45 10.23
C ASN A 645 31.57 -5.89 9.76
N VAL A 646 31.37 -6.11 8.45
CA VAL A 646 31.32 -7.45 7.88
C VAL A 646 32.73 -8.06 7.88
N PRO A 647 32.92 -9.31 8.35
CA PRO A 647 34.22 -9.97 8.34
C PRO A 647 34.87 -9.98 6.96
N ARG A 648 36.08 -9.41 6.87
CA ARG A 648 36.79 -9.22 5.59
C ARG A 648 37.09 -10.54 4.90
N GLU A 649 37.41 -11.58 5.67
CA GLU A 649 37.71 -12.90 5.12
C GLU A 649 36.49 -13.57 4.48
N TRP A 650 35.27 -13.23 4.92
CA TRP A 650 34.04 -13.72 4.29
C TRP A 650 33.65 -12.86 3.10
N ALA A 651 33.80 -11.53 3.22
CA ALA A 651 33.58 -10.62 2.09
C ALA A 651 34.54 -10.92 0.92
N SER A 652 35.77 -11.39 1.19
CA SER A 652 36.72 -11.79 0.15
C SER A 652 36.40 -13.13 -0.54
N MET A 653 35.41 -13.89 -0.06
CA MET A 653 34.96 -15.13 -0.72
C MET A 653 34.00 -14.87 -1.88
N PHE A 654 33.42 -13.68 -1.98
CA PHE A 654 32.62 -13.30 -3.14
C PHE A 654 33.49 -13.11 -4.38
N SER A 655 32.93 -13.39 -5.55
CA SER A 655 33.56 -12.97 -6.80
C SER A 655 33.52 -11.44 -6.92
N LYS A 656 34.44 -10.88 -7.71
CA LYS A 656 34.46 -9.43 -7.99
C LYS A 656 33.15 -8.96 -8.62
N GLU A 657 32.60 -9.73 -9.56
CA GLU A 657 31.37 -9.38 -10.27
C GLU A 657 30.17 -9.30 -9.31
N SER A 658 30.10 -10.23 -8.35
CA SER A 658 29.06 -10.29 -7.32
C SER A 658 29.13 -9.08 -6.40
N LEU A 659 30.34 -8.72 -5.94
CA LEU A 659 30.55 -7.53 -5.12
C LEU A 659 30.17 -6.26 -5.88
N ASP A 660 30.60 -6.14 -7.14
CA ASP A 660 30.23 -5.00 -7.98
C ASP A 660 28.70 -4.92 -8.17
N LYS A 661 28.00 -6.05 -8.30
CA LYS A 661 26.53 -6.09 -8.36
C LYS A 661 25.88 -5.64 -7.06
N ILE A 662 26.36 -6.11 -5.91
CA ILE A 662 25.87 -5.71 -4.59
C ILE A 662 26.07 -4.21 -4.40
N ASP A 663 27.26 -3.69 -4.73
CA ASP A 663 27.60 -2.27 -4.60
C ASP A 663 26.70 -1.40 -5.49
N ARG A 664 26.49 -1.79 -6.75
CA ARG A 664 25.56 -1.09 -7.66
C ARG A 664 24.13 -1.10 -7.13
N ASN A 665 23.64 -2.25 -6.65
CA ASN A 665 22.27 -2.36 -6.16
C ASN A 665 22.07 -1.55 -4.87
N ALA A 666 23.03 -1.59 -3.95
CA ALA A 666 23.00 -0.80 -2.73
C ALA A 666 22.98 0.70 -3.02
N GLU A 667 23.82 1.16 -3.96
CA GLU A 667 23.87 2.56 -4.38
C GLU A 667 22.57 3.01 -5.05
N ARG A 668 22.04 2.20 -5.99
CA ARG A 668 20.77 2.51 -6.64
C ARG A 668 19.62 2.57 -5.64
N LEU A 669 19.51 1.61 -4.73
CA LEU A 669 18.42 1.58 -3.76
C LEU A 669 18.47 2.78 -2.80
N ALA A 670 19.66 3.13 -2.31
CA ALA A 670 19.87 4.35 -1.52
C ALA A 670 19.50 5.62 -2.30
N ASP A 671 19.94 5.71 -3.55
CA ASP A 671 19.66 6.85 -4.42
C ASP A 671 18.16 6.98 -4.73
N LEU A 672 17.41 5.89 -4.89
CA LEU A 672 15.95 5.93 -5.10
C LEU A 672 15.23 6.56 -3.89
N VAL A 673 15.63 6.20 -2.68
CA VAL A 673 15.05 6.78 -1.46
C VAL A 673 15.35 8.27 -1.38
N VAL A 674 16.60 8.68 -1.62
CA VAL A 674 17.04 10.07 -1.46
C VAL A 674 16.61 10.98 -2.62
N LYS A 675 16.71 10.51 -3.87
CA LYS A 675 16.50 11.32 -5.08
C LYS A 675 15.09 11.24 -5.62
N CYS A 676 14.33 10.18 -5.33
CA CYS A 676 12.97 10.01 -5.85
C CYS A 676 11.90 10.09 -4.74
N LYS A 677 11.99 9.28 -3.68
CA LYS A 677 10.97 9.26 -2.61
C LYS A 677 10.99 10.54 -1.76
N LEU A 678 12.17 10.96 -1.31
CA LEU A 678 12.31 12.10 -0.40
C LEU A 678 11.74 13.42 -0.94
N PRO A 679 11.92 13.80 -2.23
CA PRO A 679 11.25 14.98 -2.80
C PRO A 679 9.73 14.94 -2.70
N VAL A 680 9.09 13.78 -2.84
CA VAL A 680 7.63 13.64 -2.70
C VAL A 680 7.19 13.91 -1.26
N LEU A 681 7.93 13.40 -0.27
CA LEU A 681 7.66 13.70 1.15
C LEU A 681 7.87 15.18 1.47
N LYS A 682 8.96 15.79 0.99
CA LYS A 682 9.22 17.24 1.18
C LYS A 682 8.12 18.12 0.59
N LYS A 683 7.61 17.75 -0.59
CA LYS A 683 6.47 18.44 -1.20
C LYS A 683 5.23 18.39 -0.31
N ARG A 684 4.96 17.27 0.35
CA ARG A 684 3.86 17.13 1.31
C ARG A 684 4.04 18.02 2.54
N GLN A 685 5.26 18.19 3.04
CA GLN A 685 5.56 19.12 4.13
C GLN A 685 5.23 20.58 3.77
N ILE A 686 5.56 20.99 2.55
CA ILE A 686 5.22 22.34 2.04
C ILE A 686 3.71 22.55 2.03
N ILE A 687 2.95 21.53 1.62
CA ILE A 687 1.49 21.58 1.58
C ILE A 687 0.89 21.61 3.00
N GLY A 688 1.45 20.82 3.92
CA GLY A 688 1.05 20.78 5.33
C GLY A 688 1.40 22.04 6.13
N GLY A 689 2.19 22.95 5.57
CA GLY A 689 2.54 24.23 6.20
C GLY A 689 3.67 24.15 7.23
N GLU A 690 4.44 23.06 7.29
CA GLU A 690 5.51 22.84 8.29
C GLU A 690 6.87 23.48 7.95
N ASN A 691 6.95 24.31 6.90
CA ASN A 691 8.10 25.20 6.67
C ASN A 691 7.76 26.64 7.08
N ARG A 692 7.42 26.84 8.36
CA ARG A 692 7.41 28.16 9.01
C ARG A 692 8.46 28.20 10.12
#